data_AF-A0A100ITB5-F1
#
_entry.id   AF-A0A100ITB5-F1
#
_cell.length_a   1.000
_cell.length_b   1.000
_cell.length_c   1.000
_cell.angle_alpha   90.00
_cell.angle_beta   90.00
_cell.angle_gamma   90.00
#
_symmetry.space_group_name_H-M   'P 1'
#
loop_
_entity.id
_entity.type
_entity.pdbx_description
1 polymer ?
#
loop_
_entity_poly.entity_id
_entity_poly.type
_entity_poly.pdbx_seq_one_letter_code
_entity_poly.pdbx_strand_id
1 'polypeptide(L)'
;MTVPQSCTVLVIGGGPAGSYAAAALAREGIDTVLLEADKFPRYHIGESTLPSLRHFFKFIDFYDTFDAHGFYHKNGAVFRLAQAQPDAYTDFLEAGGPDAYAWNLVRSESDDLLFRHAGTCGAHIFDETKVDTIQFEPHISESSKPDSDDNKILNPGRPVSATWVRKDGSSGFIALKYLVDASGRNGILSTKYLKNRKFNDNFKNFANWAYWKTDNLYGLGTHMEGSPYFEALDDASGWAWFMPLHDGTRSVGVVQDQKLVTEKKRELGRPSTLDFYKQCVEKAPRTSKLLSGAEIVTTVRTASDWSYTASTYHIPNARICGDAGSFIDPLFSSGVHLAVTGGLSAAATIAASIRGDCDEETAGSWHSKKTVESYTRFFLAVSSATKQIREQYEPIIQDMEEEGFQRAFDLLRPIIQGTVDADDTGKISHSEISKALEFCFRAFTYVPPEKKDALFEKLKNLGVGSGQKDAREAKILDGLEQHLTTDELQVLEILRSRRMIREDPFEMDSFTLDTIDGMAPNLGSFLFTAISGRLLAAVAVHAAPAEPAHPMVTEAPDANLIEKRATTCTFSGSEGASKASKSKTSCSTIYLSDVAVPSGTTLDLTDLNDGTHVIFQGETTFGYEEWTGPLVSVSGTDITVEGESGAVLNGDGSRWWDGEGGNGGKTKPKFFYAHDLTSSTIKSIYVENSPVQVFSIDGSTDLTMTDITVDNTDGDTDDLAANTDGFDIGESTYITITGAEIYNQDDCVAINSGENIYFSASVCSGGHGLSIGSVGGRDDNTVKNVTFYDVNVLKSQQAIRIKTIYGDTGSVSEVTYHEIAFSDATDYGIIIEQNYDDTSKTPTTGVPITDFVLENIIGTCEDDDCTEVYIACGDGSCSDWTWTGVSVTGGKVSDDCLNVPSGISCDL
;
A
#
# COMPACT_ATOMS: atom_id res chain seq x y z
N MET A 1 22.67 -20.47 34.63
CA MET A 1 22.78 -19.02 34.89
C MET A 1 21.61 -18.61 35.76
N THR A 2 21.78 -17.64 36.65
CA THR A 2 20.70 -17.04 37.44
C THR A 2 20.12 -15.85 36.68
N VAL A 3 18.80 -15.66 36.72
CA VAL A 3 18.15 -14.47 36.15
C VAL A 3 18.75 -13.21 36.82
N PRO A 4 19.17 -12.19 36.06
CA PRO A 4 19.72 -10.95 36.62
C PRO A 4 18.73 -10.21 37.51
N GLN A 5 19.24 -9.38 38.43
CA GLN A 5 18.40 -8.54 39.30
C GLN A 5 17.81 -7.32 38.55
N SER A 6 18.44 -6.89 37.46
CA SER A 6 17.99 -5.78 36.63
C SER A 6 18.40 -5.96 35.18
N CYS A 7 17.68 -5.30 34.27
CA CYS A 7 18.03 -5.16 32.86
C CYS A 7 17.58 -3.79 32.32
N THR A 8 18.00 -3.42 31.12
CA THR A 8 17.41 -2.27 30.42
C THR A 8 16.09 -2.67 29.79
N VAL A 9 16.07 -3.74 29.00
CA VAL A 9 14.85 -4.27 28.36
C VAL A 9 14.57 -5.69 28.82
N LEU A 10 13.35 -5.93 29.31
CA LEU A 10 12.83 -7.27 29.56
C LEU A 10 11.90 -7.68 28.41
N VAL A 11 12.23 -8.77 27.73
CA VAL A 11 11.37 -9.40 26.73
C VAL A 11 10.70 -10.63 27.34
N ILE A 12 9.37 -10.72 27.22
CA ILE A 12 8.57 -11.81 27.76
C ILE A 12 8.07 -12.68 26.60
N GLY A 13 8.51 -13.94 26.55
CA GLY A 13 8.16 -14.92 25.52
C GLY A 13 9.24 -15.06 24.43
N GLY A 14 9.76 -16.27 24.27
CA GLY A 14 10.84 -16.63 23.33
C GLY A 14 10.35 -17.17 21.97
N GLY A 15 9.11 -16.86 21.58
CA GLY A 15 8.65 -17.11 20.21
C GLY A 15 9.29 -16.16 19.19
N PRO A 16 8.89 -16.20 17.91
CA PRO A 16 9.51 -15.40 16.85
C PRO A 16 9.60 -13.90 17.16
N ALA A 17 8.51 -13.29 17.65
CA ALA A 17 8.50 -11.87 18.00
C ALA A 17 9.54 -11.50 19.07
N GLY A 18 9.53 -12.21 20.20
CA GLY A 18 10.38 -11.88 21.34
C GLY A 18 11.84 -12.23 21.12
N SER A 19 12.13 -13.39 20.52
CA SER A 19 13.50 -13.76 20.19
C SER A 19 14.12 -12.84 19.14
N TYR A 20 13.34 -12.41 18.14
CA TYR A 20 13.79 -11.43 17.16
C TYR A 20 14.04 -10.04 17.79
N ALA A 21 13.09 -9.53 18.58
CA ALA A 21 13.24 -8.27 19.30
C ALA A 21 14.47 -8.27 20.21
N ALA A 22 14.68 -9.36 20.95
CA ALA A 22 15.83 -9.53 21.83
C ALA A 22 17.16 -9.55 21.06
N ALA A 23 17.20 -10.22 19.90
CA ALA A 23 18.37 -10.25 19.03
C ALA A 23 18.72 -8.84 18.51
N ALA A 24 17.72 -8.12 17.99
CA ALA A 24 17.90 -6.77 17.46
C ALA A 24 18.37 -5.78 18.55
N LEU A 25 17.73 -5.77 19.72
CA LEU A 25 18.13 -4.92 20.85
C LEU A 25 19.54 -5.24 21.37
N ALA A 26 19.88 -6.53 21.48
CA ALA A 26 21.21 -6.93 21.95
C ALA A 26 22.33 -6.51 20.98
N ARG A 27 22.07 -6.53 19.66
CA ARG A 27 23.00 -6.04 18.64
C ARG A 27 23.26 -4.54 18.73
N GLU A 28 22.25 -3.77 19.16
CA GLU A 28 22.39 -2.33 19.51
C GLU A 28 23.14 -2.09 20.83
N GLY A 29 23.65 -3.15 21.48
CA GLY A 29 24.37 -3.05 22.76
C GLY A 29 23.45 -2.80 23.97
N ILE A 30 22.14 -2.99 23.81
CA ILE A 30 21.16 -2.78 24.89
C ILE A 30 21.09 -4.03 25.77
N ASP A 31 21.27 -3.85 27.08
CA ASP A 31 21.19 -4.90 28.10
C ASP A 31 19.77 -5.52 28.14
N THR A 32 19.65 -6.68 27.50
CA THR A 32 18.37 -7.32 27.18
C THR A 32 18.27 -8.70 27.82
N VAL A 33 17.20 -8.95 28.57
CA VAL A 33 16.88 -10.25 29.16
C VAL A 33 15.61 -10.80 28.51
N LEU A 34 15.68 -12.05 28.04
CA LEU A 34 14.55 -12.75 27.42
C LEU A 34 14.12 -13.93 28.30
N LEU A 35 12.87 -13.90 28.78
CA LEU A 35 12.29 -14.95 29.64
C LEU A 35 11.20 -15.72 28.88
N GLU A 36 11.42 -17.01 28.68
CA GLU A 36 10.46 -17.95 28.07
C GLU A 36 9.91 -18.92 29.13
N ALA A 37 8.59 -19.08 29.16
CA ALA A 37 7.93 -19.95 30.15
C ALA A 37 8.17 -21.44 29.91
N ASP A 38 8.21 -21.88 28.65
CA ASP A 38 8.44 -23.27 28.29
C ASP A 38 9.91 -23.63 28.16
N LYS A 39 10.16 -24.94 28.04
CA LYS A 39 11.50 -25.46 27.76
C LYS A 39 11.65 -25.59 26.26
N PHE A 40 12.71 -25.03 25.67
CA PHE A 40 13.00 -25.27 24.26
C PHE A 40 13.77 -26.59 24.05
N PRO A 41 13.56 -27.30 22.92
CA PRO A 41 12.56 -27.04 21.87
C PRO A 41 11.13 -27.36 22.34
N ARG A 42 10.14 -26.53 21.96
CA ARG A 42 8.71 -26.73 22.31
C ARG A 42 7.79 -26.67 21.10
N TYR A 43 6.76 -27.52 21.10
CA TYR A 43 5.75 -27.52 20.04
C TYR A 43 5.01 -26.18 19.91
N HIS A 44 4.76 -25.73 18.68
CA HIS A 44 3.86 -24.64 18.34
C HIS A 44 3.28 -24.86 16.93
N ILE A 45 2.14 -24.24 16.58
CA ILE A 45 1.56 -24.26 15.23
C ILE A 45 1.91 -22.98 14.46
N GLY A 46 1.74 -22.96 13.13
CA GLY A 46 2.07 -21.81 12.27
C GLY A 46 3.38 -22.05 11.56
N GLU A 47 3.34 -22.98 10.62
CA GLU A 47 4.52 -23.65 10.04
C GLU A 47 4.87 -23.13 8.65
N SER A 48 3.95 -22.46 7.94
CA SER A 48 4.27 -21.85 6.65
C SER A 48 4.72 -20.41 6.86
N THR A 49 5.74 -19.96 6.14
CA THR A 49 6.24 -18.58 6.21
C THR A 49 6.16 -17.85 4.88
N LEU A 50 6.48 -16.55 4.92
CA LEU A 50 6.52 -15.66 3.77
C LEU A 50 7.96 -15.31 3.36
N PRO A 51 8.22 -14.96 2.09
CA PRO A 51 9.54 -14.58 1.59
C PRO A 51 10.22 -13.44 2.37
N SER A 52 9.42 -12.48 2.84
CA SER A 52 9.87 -11.35 3.65
C SER A 52 10.74 -11.70 4.87
N LEU A 53 10.55 -12.88 5.48
CA LEU A 53 11.37 -13.32 6.61
C LEU A 53 12.86 -13.40 6.28
N ARG A 54 13.23 -13.59 5.01
CA ARG A 54 14.62 -13.61 4.57
C ARG A 54 15.33 -12.30 4.88
N HIS A 55 14.68 -11.16 4.61
CA HIS A 55 15.24 -9.83 4.83
C HIS A 55 15.42 -9.57 6.34
N PHE A 56 14.40 -9.89 7.13
CA PHE A 56 14.48 -9.79 8.59
C PHE A 56 15.58 -10.69 9.18
N PHE A 57 15.72 -11.93 8.73
CA PHE A 57 16.77 -12.81 9.23
C PHE A 57 18.16 -12.36 8.81
N LYS A 58 18.32 -11.74 7.64
CA LYS A 58 19.60 -11.10 7.25
C LYS A 58 19.93 -9.93 8.17
N PHE A 59 18.96 -9.10 8.53
CA PHE A 59 19.17 -7.93 9.39
C PHE A 59 19.82 -8.28 10.75
N ILE A 60 19.47 -9.43 11.33
CA ILE A 60 20.05 -9.90 12.60
C ILE A 60 21.16 -10.96 12.44
N ASP A 61 21.70 -11.16 11.23
CA ASP A 61 22.68 -12.20 10.89
C ASP A 61 22.23 -13.65 11.21
N PHE A 62 20.93 -13.92 11.16
CA PHE A 62 20.36 -15.24 11.42
C PHE A 62 20.16 -16.09 10.16
N TYR A 63 20.05 -15.45 8.99
CA TYR A 63 19.69 -16.08 7.73
C TYR A 63 20.48 -17.37 7.44
N ASP A 64 21.81 -17.30 7.42
CA ASP A 64 22.66 -18.46 7.07
C ASP A 64 22.47 -19.63 8.04
N THR A 65 22.30 -19.34 9.33
CA THR A 65 22.06 -20.37 10.36
C THR A 65 20.70 -21.04 10.14
N PHE A 66 19.68 -20.25 9.80
CA PHE A 66 18.33 -20.73 9.56
C PHE A 66 18.22 -21.56 8.29
N ASP A 67 18.82 -21.08 7.20
CA ASP A 67 18.80 -21.74 5.89
C ASP A 67 19.59 -23.07 5.94
N ALA A 68 20.76 -23.08 6.61
CA ALA A 68 21.59 -24.27 6.77
C ALA A 68 20.92 -25.40 7.58
N HIS A 69 19.89 -25.10 8.38
CA HIS A 69 19.12 -26.14 9.09
C HIS A 69 18.37 -27.07 8.11
N GLY A 70 18.04 -26.57 6.92
CA GLY A 70 17.40 -27.39 5.88
C GLY A 70 15.90 -27.58 6.10
N PHE A 71 15.19 -26.54 6.55
CA PHE A 71 13.72 -26.52 6.51
C PHE A 71 13.20 -26.72 5.08
N TYR A 72 11.93 -27.14 4.96
CA TYR A 72 11.38 -27.47 3.66
C TYR A 72 11.24 -26.20 2.82
N HIS A 73 11.88 -26.20 1.66
CA HIS A 73 11.92 -25.03 0.78
C HIS A 73 10.55 -24.80 0.12
N LYS A 74 10.01 -23.59 0.26
CA LYS A 74 8.69 -23.19 -0.25
C LYS A 74 8.88 -22.16 -1.36
N ASN A 75 8.65 -22.56 -2.60
CA ASN A 75 8.78 -21.69 -3.78
C ASN A 75 7.50 -20.90 -4.11
N GLY A 76 6.38 -21.25 -3.48
CA GLY A 76 5.11 -20.58 -3.67
C GLY A 76 4.03 -21.18 -2.78
N ALA A 77 2.78 -20.84 -3.04
CA ALA A 77 1.62 -21.44 -2.37
C ALA A 77 0.42 -21.51 -3.31
N VAL A 78 -0.34 -22.60 -3.22
CA VAL A 78 -1.44 -22.91 -4.13
C VAL A 78 -2.77 -22.81 -3.41
N PHE A 79 -3.72 -22.08 -4.00
CA PHE A 79 -5.00 -21.78 -3.40
C PHE A 79 -6.16 -22.15 -4.33
N ARG A 80 -7.08 -22.96 -3.82
CA ARG A 80 -8.40 -23.19 -4.40
C ARG A 80 -9.44 -22.57 -3.49
N LEU A 81 -9.84 -21.33 -3.79
CA LEU A 81 -10.81 -20.59 -2.98
C LEU A 81 -12.26 -20.98 -3.30
N ALA A 82 -12.51 -21.61 -4.45
CA ALA A 82 -13.79 -22.21 -4.79
C ALA A 82 -13.61 -23.58 -5.48
N GLN A 83 -14.45 -24.56 -5.13
CA GLN A 83 -14.33 -25.96 -5.59
C GLN A 83 -14.45 -26.12 -7.11
N ALA A 84 -15.28 -25.27 -7.74
CA ALA A 84 -15.53 -25.25 -9.17
C ALA A 84 -14.51 -24.44 -9.97
N GLN A 85 -13.62 -23.70 -9.31
CA GLN A 85 -12.63 -22.83 -9.94
C GLN A 85 -11.24 -23.51 -10.01
N PRO A 86 -10.37 -23.07 -10.95
CA PRO A 86 -8.99 -23.55 -11.03
C PRO A 86 -8.16 -23.13 -9.81
N ASP A 87 -6.97 -23.70 -9.71
CA ASP A 87 -5.99 -23.32 -8.68
C ASP A 87 -5.37 -21.97 -9.04
N ALA A 88 -5.26 -21.07 -8.06
CA ALA A 88 -4.39 -19.90 -8.13
C ALA A 88 -3.04 -20.21 -7.47
N TYR A 89 -1.97 -19.66 -8.03
CA TYR A 89 -0.62 -19.88 -7.54
C TYR A 89 0.07 -18.54 -7.29
N THR A 90 0.55 -18.35 -6.06
CA THR A 90 1.52 -17.28 -5.79
C THR A 90 2.92 -17.86 -5.96
N ASP A 91 3.50 -17.64 -7.14
CA ASP A 91 4.89 -18.02 -7.43
C ASP A 91 5.82 -16.98 -6.81
N PHE A 92 6.64 -17.41 -5.85
CA PHE A 92 7.58 -16.49 -5.21
C PHE A 92 8.81 -16.26 -6.10
N LEU A 93 9.23 -17.27 -6.87
CA LEU A 93 10.44 -17.20 -7.68
C LEU A 93 10.22 -16.38 -8.95
N GLU A 94 9.05 -16.49 -9.57
CA GLU A 94 8.68 -15.63 -10.70
C GLU A 94 8.61 -14.16 -10.28
N ALA A 95 8.08 -13.90 -9.09
CA ALA A 95 7.89 -12.55 -8.58
C ALA A 95 9.19 -11.87 -8.10
N GLY A 96 10.02 -12.57 -7.31
CA GLY A 96 11.18 -11.97 -6.64
C GLY A 96 12.53 -12.56 -7.05
N GLY A 97 12.56 -13.41 -8.08
CA GLY A 97 13.75 -14.08 -8.59
C GLY A 97 14.12 -15.37 -7.83
N PRO A 98 15.25 -16.01 -8.19
CA PRO A 98 15.65 -17.34 -7.68
C PRO A 98 15.77 -17.44 -6.16
N ASP A 99 15.98 -16.29 -5.51
CA ASP A 99 16.17 -16.17 -4.08
C ASP A 99 14.86 -15.90 -3.31
N ALA A 100 13.74 -15.61 -3.96
CA ALA A 100 12.52 -15.16 -3.28
C ALA A 100 11.69 -16.26 -2.59
N TYR A 101 12.29 -17.41 -2.27
CA TYR A 101 11.62 -18.51 -1.59
C TYR A 101 11.29 -18.20 -0.10
N ALA A 102 10.54 -19.10 0.51
CA ALA A 102 10.26 -19.14 1.94
C ALA A 102 10.44 -20.56 2.49
N TRP A 103 9.95 -20.85 3.70
CA TRP A 103 10.08 -22.18 4.31
C TRP A 103 8.77 -22.70 4.90
N ASN A 104 8.63 -24.02 4.92
CA ASN A 104 7.73 -24.71 5.83
C ASN A 104 8.54 -25.32 6.98
N LEU A 105 8.13 -25.00 8.20
CA LEU A 105 8.91 -25.13 9.42
C LEU A 105 8.38 -26.25 10.30
N VAL A 106 9.29 -26.91 11.01
CA VAL A 106 8.94 -27.57 12.27
C VAL A 106 9.16 -26.53 13.38
N ARG A 107 8.06 -25.97 13.91
CA ARG A 107 8.14 -24.79 14.78
C ARG A 107 8.93 -24.97 16.07
N SER A 108 9.01 -26.20 16.58
CA SER A 108 9.83 -26.48 17.76
C SER A 108 11.32 -26.27 17.52
N GLU A 109 11.77 -26.46 16.28
CA GLU A 109 13.17 -26.28 15.90
C GLU A 109 13.44 -24.84 15.49
N SER A 110 12.55 -24.24 14.67
CA SER A 110 12.72 -22.84 14.23
C SER A 110 12.72 -21.86 15.40
N ASP A 111 11.80 -22.05 16.37
CA ASP A 111 11.73 -21.18 17.55
C ASP A 111 12.97 -21.37 18.44
N ASP A 112 13.48 -22.60 18.63
CA ASP A 112 14.70 -22.83 19.42
C ASP A 112 15.92 -22.21 18.74
N LEU A 113 16.09 -22.36 17.42
CA LEU A 113 17.18 -21.73 16.68
C LEU A 113 17.19 -20.21 16.87
N LEU A 114 16.06 -19.55 16.68
CA LEU A 114 15.97 -18.09 16.84
C LEU A 114 16.15 -17.65 18.31
N PHE A 115 15.62 -18.43 19.26
CA PHE A 115 15.83 -18.18 20.69
C PHE A 115 17.31 -18.29 21.08
N ARG A 116 18.04 -19.30 20.57
CA ARG A 116 19.50 -19.42 20.78
C ARG A 116 20.25 -18.31 20.06
N HIS A 117 19.82 -17.91 18.87
CA HIS A 117 20.43 -16.83 18.11
C HIS A 117 20.36 -15.49 18.84
N ALA A 118 19.24 -15.19 19.50
CA ALA A 118 19.16 -14.03 20.39
C ALA A 118 20.26 -14.04 21.47
N GLY A 119 20.57 -15.23 22.01
CA GLY A 119 21.70 -15.42 22.93
C GLY A 119 23.06 -15.16 22.29
N THR A 120 23.28 -15.60 21.04
CA THR A 120 24.54 -15.32 20.32
C THR A 120 24.69 -13.84 19.95
N CYS A 121 23.58 -13.11 19.78
CA CYS A 121 23.57 -11.65 19.62
C CYS A 121 23.86 -10.88 20.91
N GLY A 122 23.87 -11.56 22.07
CA GLY A 122 24.21 -10.97 23.38
C GLY A 122 23.04 -10.86 24.36
N ALA A 123 21.82 -11.27 23.99
CA ALA A 123 20.70 -11.28 24.93
C ALA A 123 20.89 -12.36 26.01
N HIS A 124 20.48 -12.06 27.24
CA HIS A 124 20.48 -13.04 28.32
C HIS A 124 19.19 -13.86 28.27
N ILE A 125 19.28 -15.06 27.69
CA ILE A 125 18.12 -15.93 27.43
C ILE A 125 17.89 -16.95 28.56
N PHE A 126 16.64 -17.11 28.99
CA PHE A 126 16.23 -18.08 30.00
C PHE A 126 14.92 -18.75 29.60
N ASP A 127 14.97 -20.03 29.28
CA ASP A 127 13.80 -20.87 29.15
C ASP A 127 13.39 -21.43 30.54
N GLU A 128 12.26 -22.12 30.59
CA GLU A 128 11.64 -22.63 31.82
C GLU A 128 11.41 -21.55 32.88
N THR A 129 11.24 -20.29 32.48
CA THR A 129 11.18 -19.09 33.34
C THR A 129 9.97 -18.24 32.97
N LYS A 130 8.87 -18.46 33.67
CA LYS A 130 7.60 -17.77 33.43
C LYS A 130 7.55 -16.43 34.18
N VAL A 131 7.23 -15.35 33.48
CA VAL A 131 6.83 -14.08 34.11
C VAL A 131 5.40 -14.19 34.62
N ASP A 132 5.18 -13.80 35.88
CA ASP A 132 3.88 -13.92 36.55
C ASP A 132 3.18 -12.56 36.71
N THR A 133 3.88 -11.57 37.27
CA THR A 133 3.30 -10.26 37.58
C THR A 133 4.27 -9.13 37.24
N ILE A 134 3.79 -8.14 36.52
CA ILE A 134 4.46 -6.86 36.22
C ILE A 134 4.02 -5.83 37.26
N GLN A 135 4.99 -5.10 37.81
CA GLN A 135 4.77 -3.96 38.71
C GLN A 135 4.92 -2.66 37.93
N PHE A 136 4.03 -1.72 38.22
CA PHE A 136 3.96 -0.43 37.54
C PHE A 136 4.09 0.73 38.52
N GLU A 137 4.68 1.82 38.06
CA GLU A 137 4.68 3.11 38.73
C GLU A 137 3.70 4.07 38.04
N PRO A 138 3.03 4.96 38.78
CA PRO A 138 2.20 5.99 38.19
C PRO A 138 2.99 6.83 37.17
N HIS A 139 2.42 7.01 35.99
CA HIS A 139 2.94 7.89 34.96
C HIS A 139 1.80 8.82 34.54
N ILE A 140 2.02 10.13 34.64
CA ILE A 140 1.06 11.16 34.22
C ILE A 140 1.54 11.64 32.86
N SER A 141 0.81 11.31 31.78
CA SER A 141 1.02 12.00 30.50
C SER A 141 0.18 13.29 30.51
N GLU A 142 0.70 14.36 29.91
CA GLU A 142 -0.02 15.64 29.81
C GLU A 142 -1.25 15.57 28.86
N SER A 143 -1.40 14.47 28.12
CA SER A 143 -2.39 14.26 27.06
C SER A 143 -3.62 13.43 27.45
N SER A 144 -3.74 12.94 28.70
CA SER A 144 -4.87 12.11 29.11
C SER A 144 -6.17 12.92 29.32
N LYS A 145 -6.77 13.41 28.24
CA LYS A 145 -8.22 13.71 28.22
C LYS A 145 -8.97 12.37 28.08
N PRO A 146 -10.04 12.15 28.85
CA PRO A 146 -10.87 10.96 28.69
C PRO A 146 -11.67 11.09 27.39
N ASP A 147 -11.39 10.24 26.41
CA ASP A 147 -12.33 9.99 25.31
C ASP A 147 -13.60 9.32 25.85
N SER A 148 -14.68 9.52 25.09
CA SER A 148 -16.07 9.14 25.37
C SER A 148 -16.24 7.69 25.87
N ASP A 149 -17.38 7.47 26.55
CA ASP A 149 -17.65 6.40 27.54
C ASP A 149 -17.53 4.92 27.08
N ASP A 150 -17.11 4.62 25.85
CA ASP A 150 -17.08 3.24 25.32
C ASP A 150 -15.70 2.56 25.23
N ASN A 151 -14.58 3.26 25.47
CA ASN A 151 -13.23 2.64 25.43
C ASN A 151 -12.28 3.15 26.53
N LYS A 152 -12.56 2.86 27.80
CA LYS A 152 -11.61 3.12 28.90
C LYS A 152 -10.42 2.18 28.81
N ILE A 153 -9.35 2.58 28.12
CA ILE A 153 -8.04 1.93 28.25
C ILE A 153 -7.61 2.07 29.71
N LEU A 154 -7.46 0.94 30.40
CA LEU A 154 -6.85 0.92 31.73
C LEU A 154 -5.38 1.28 31.56
N ASN A 155 -4.94 2.43 32.07
CA ASN A 155 -3.53 2.81 32.07
C ASN A 155 -2.89 2.33 33.39
N PRO A 156 -2.11 1.24 33.39
CA PRO A 156 -1.46 0.73 34.60
C PRO A 156 -0.26 1.59 35.04
N GLY A 157 0.20 2.54 34.21
CA GLY A 157 1.44 3.29 34.40
C GLY A 157 2.63 2.66 33.68
N ARG A 158 3.84 3.04 34.09
CA ARG A 158 5.10 2.55 33.50
C ARG A 158 5.56 1.27 34.19
N PRO A 159 5.92 0.19 33.47
CA PRO A 159 6.45 -1.03 34.10
C PRO A 159 7.86 -0.77 34.64
N VAL A 160 8.16 -1.27 35.85
CA VAL A 160 9.46 -1.07 36.51
C VAL A 160 10.11 -2.34 37.01
N SER A 161 9.32 -3.41 37.18
CA SER A 161 9.84 -4.74 37.48
C SER A 161 8.84 -5.83 37.13
N ALA A 162 9.32 -7.06 37.02
CA ALA A 162 8.49 -8.24 36.85
C ALA A 162 8.93 -9.37 37.79
N THR A 163 7.98 -10.13 38.31
CA THR A 163 8.24 -11.37 39.04
C THR A 163 8.31 -12.55 38.07
N TRP A 164 9.19 -13.50 38.36
CA TRP A 164 9.34 -14.71 37.57
C TRP A 164 9.37 -15.96 38.45
N VAL A 165 8.92 -17.08 37.89
CA VAL A 165 8.95 -18.41 38.51
C VAL A 165 9.49 -19.40 37.50
N ARG A 166 10.44 -20.24 37.93
CA ARG A 166 11.01 -21.29 37.10
C ARG A 166 10.36 -22.64 37.36
N LYS A 167 10.49 -23.56 36.40
CA LYS A 167 9.96 -24.94 36.54
C LYS A 167 10.62 -25.72 37.69
N ASP A 168 11.82 -25.34 38.12
CA ASP A 168 12.50 -25.92 39.30
C ASP A 168 11.97 -25.38 40.66
N GLY A 169 11.00 -24.46 40.63
CA GLY A 169 10.39 -23.84 41.81
C GLY A 169 11.12 -22.59 42.32
N SER A 170 12.28 -22.24 41.75
CA SER A 170 12.94 -20.97 42.07
C SER A 170 12.12 -19.79 41.54
N SER A 171 12.14 -18.68 42.26
CA SER A 171 11.41 -17.47 41.89
C SER A 171 12.18 -16.22 42.31
N GLY A 172 11.84 -15.10 41.70
CA GLY A 172 12.47 -13.82 41.99
C GLY A 172 11.76 -12.67 41.30
N PHE A 173 12.44 -11.53 41.28
CA PHE A 173 12.03 -10.36 40.51
C PHE A 173 13.21 -9.84 39.69
N ILE A 174 12.89 -9.10 38.63
CA ILE A 174 13.86 -8.38 37.80
C ILE A 174 13.37 -6.95 37.62
N ALA A 175 14.22 -5.97 37.92
CA ALA A 175 13.97 -4.57 37.60
C ALA A 175 14.24 -4.30 36.11
N LEU A 176 13.48 -3.40 35.50
CA LEU A 176 13.56 -3.11 34.07
C LEU A 176 13.28 -1.63 33.80
N LYS A 177 13.79 -1.11 32.68
CA LYS A 177 13.39 0.22 32.16
C LYS A 177 12.30 0.11 31.11
N TYR A 178 12.41 -0.92 30.26
CA TYR A 178 11.53 -1.18 29.13
C TYR A 178 11.03 -2.63 29.15
N LEU A 179 9.82 -2.85 28.62
CA LEU A 179 9.21 -4.17 28.52
C LEU A 179 8.69 -4.44 27.11
N VAL A 180 9.00 -5.61 26.56
CA VAL A 180 8.40 -6.12 25.32
C VAL A 180 7.54 -7.34 25.68
N ASP A 181 6.23 -7.22 25.55
CA ASP A 181 5.30 -8.33 25.67
C ASP A 181 5.18 -9.06 24.32
N ALA A 182 5.91 -10.18 24.23
CA ALA A 182 5.87 -11.12 23.12
C ALA A 182 5.37 -12.50 23.60
N SER A 183 4.52 -12.52 24.64
CA SER A 183 4.13 -13.75 25.35
C SER A 183 3.13 -14.64 24.59
N GLY A 184 3.05 -14.44 23.27
CA GLY A 184 2.12 -15.10 22.38
C GLY A 184 0.67 -14.84 22.79
N ARG A 185 -0.20 -15.83 22.59
CA ARG A 185 -1.63 -15.71 22.89
C ARG A 185 -1.94 -15.39 24.37
N ASN A 186 -1.00 -15.54 25.30
CA ASN A 186 -1.18 -15.08 26.67
C ASN A 186 -1.33 -13.54 26.75
N GLY A 187 -0.54 -12.81 25.95
CA GLY A 187 -0.42 -11.33 25.93
C GLY A 187 -0.68 -10.70 27.29
N ILE A 188 0.25 -10.89 28.21
CA ILE A 188 0.08 -10.54 29.61
C ILE A 188 -0.34 -9.08 29.79
N LEU A 189 0.19 -8.14 29.00
CA LEU A 189 -0.25 -6.74 29.02
C LEU A 189 -1.69 -6.61 28.54
N SER A 190 -2.00 -7.09 27.34
CA SER A 190 -3.32 -6.91 26.73
C SER A 190 -4.44 -7.62 27.48
N THR A 191 -4.18 -8.75 28.13
CA THR A 191 -5.20 -9.55 28.81
C THR A 191 -5.32 -9.27 30.31
N LYS A 192 -4.20 -9.15 31.04
CA LYS A 192 -4.22 -9.00 32.51
C LYS A 192 -4.31 -7.54 32.95
N TYR A 193 -3.65 -6.63 32.25
CA TYR A 193 -3.47 -5.24 32.70
C TYR A 193 -4.33 -4.24 31.92
N LEU A 194 -4.21 -4.23 30.59
CA LEU A 194 -4.92 -3.27 29.73
C LEU A 194 -6.36 -3.71 29.45
N LYS A 195 -6.60 -5.02 29.36
CA LYS A 195 -7.88 -5.62 28.97
C LYS A 195 -8.41 -5.05 27.65
N ASN A 196 -7.50 -4.86 26.70
CA ASN A 196 -7.76 -4.09 25.49
C ASN A 196 -7.87 -4.93 24.21
N ARG A 197 -7.93 -6.26 24.32
CA ARG A 197 -8.18 -7.15 23.17
C ARG A 197 -9.66 -7.18 22.81
N LYS A 198 -9.95 -6.95 21.54
CA LYS A 198 -11.26 -7.17 20.92
C LYS A 198 -11.16 -8.36 19.96
N PHE A 199 -12.04 -9.34 20.12
CA PHE A 199 -12.13 -10.49 19.21
C PHE A 199 -12.87 -10.11 17.94
N ASN A 200 -12.41 -10.64 16.82
CA ASN A 200 -13.06 -10.42 15.54
C ASN A 200 -14.24 -11.40 15.37
N ASP A 201 -15.44 -10.88 15.19
CA ASP A 201 -16.66 -11.69 15.12
C ASP A 201 -16.73 -12.52 13.83
N ASN A 202 -16.14 -12.01 12.73
CA ASN A 202 -16.15 -12.67 11.41
C ASN A 202 -15.23 -13.88 11.31
N PHE A 203 -14.24 -13.96 12.19
CA PHE A 203 -13.22 -14.99 12.23
C PHE A 203 -13.32 -15.84 13.49
N LYS A 204 -14.55 -16.02 13.99
CA LYS A 204 -14.88 -17.05 14.98
C LYS A 204 -14.81 -18.43 14.35
N ASN A 205 -13.57 -18.81 14.07
CA ASN A 205 -13.22 -20.06 13.44
C ASN A 205 -12.73 -21.07 14.48
N PHE A 206 -12.87 -22.34 14.15
CA PHE A 206 -12.35 -23.49 14.86
C PHE A 206 -11.40 -24.24 13.94
N ALA A 207 -10.20 -24.57 14.43
CA ALA A 207 -9.20 -25.30 13.68
C ALA A 207 -8.96 -26.64 14.35
N ASN A 208 -8.85 -27.69 13.54
CA ASN A 208 -8.33 -28.99 13.97
C ASN A 208 -7.24 -29.43 12.99
N TRP A 209 -6.19 -30.06 13.51
CA TRP A 209 -5.08 -30.49 12.65
C TRP A 209 -4.32 -31.66 13.24
N ALA A 210 -3.62 -32.37 12.36
CA ALA A 210 -2.72 -33.47 12.71
C ALA A 210 -1.58 -33.55 11.69
N TYR A 211 -0.55 -34.32 12.04
CA TYR A 211 0.56 -34.61 11.15
C TYR A 211 0.38 -35.98 10.55
N TRP A 212 0.56 -36.07 9.24
CA TRP A 212 0.43 -37.28 8.45
C TRP A 212 1.78 -37.70 7.88
N LYS A 213 2.00 -39.00 7.76
CA LYS A 213 3.12 -39.58 7.02
C LYS A 213 2.65 -40.01 5.65
N THR A 214 3.21 -39.39 4.61
CA THR A 214 2.94 -39.71 3.20
C THR A 214 4.02 -39.11 2.31
N ASP A 215 4.34 -39.79 1.22
CA ASP A 215 5.24 -39.30 0.18
C ASP A 215 4.52 -38.43 -0.86
N ASN A 216 3.18 -38.34 -0.78
CA ASN A 216 2.40 -37.55 -1.71
C ASN A 216 2.75 -36.05 -1.60
N LEU A 217 2.83 -35.41 -2.76
CA LEU A 217 3.05 -33.98 -2.94
C LEU A 217 1.96 -33.42 -3.84
N TYR A 218 1.59 -32.17 -3.61
CA TYR A 218 0.77 -31.43 -4.56
C TYR A 218 1.63 -31.07 -5.80
N GLY A 219 1.02 -31.02 -6.98
CA GLY A 219 1.67 -30.49 -8.19
C GLY A 219 2.83 -31.32 -8.75
N LEU A 220 2.88 -32.64 -8.52
CA LEU A 220 3.97 -33.48 -9.04
C LEU A 220 4.18 -33.28 -10.56
N GLY A 221 5.43 -32.98 -10.94
CA GLY A 221 5.82 -32.72 -12.32
C GLY A 221 5.46 -31.33 -12.86
N THR A 222 4.99 -30.41 -12.01
CA THR A 222 4.71 -29.01 -12.38
C THR A 222 5.63 -28.05 -11.60
N HIS A 223 5.64 -26.77 -11.97
CA HIS A 223 6.38 -25.74 -11.23
C HIS A 223 5.85 -25.52 -9.80
N MET A 224 4.62 -25.99 -9.50
CA MET A 224 4.01 -25.94 -8.17
C MET A 224 4.40 -27.14 -7.27
N GLU A 225 5.25 -28.06 -7.74
CA GLU A 225 5.58 -29.30 -7.04
C GLU A 225 5.99 -29.04 -5.58
N GLY A 226 5.28 -29.69 -4.66
CA GLY A 226 5.59 -29.61 -3.23
C GLY A 226 5.25 -28.27 -2.58
N SER A 227 4.53 -27.38 -3.26
CA SER A 227 3.96 -26.18 -2.64
C SER A 227 2.90 -26.56 -1.60
N PRO A 228 2.75 -25.79 -0.50
CA PRO A 228 1.59 -25.91 0.37
C PRO A 228 0.31 -25.64 -0.42
N TYR A 229 -0.71 -26.43 -0.13
CA TYR A 229 -1.99 -26.43 -0.84
C TYR A 229 -3.13 -26.05 0.12
N PHE A 230 -3.91 -25.06 -0.27
CA PHE A 230 -5.01 -24.48 0.49
C PHE A 230 -6.32 -24.69 -0.28
N GLU A 231 -7.29 -25.39 0.32
CA GLU A 231 -8.51 -25.82 -0.36
C GLU A 231 -9.76 -25.39 0.42
N ALA A 232 -10.66 -24.65 -0.23
CA ALA A 232 -12.00 -24.40 0.28
C ALA A 232 -12.78 -25.70 0.44
N LEU A 233 -13.56 -25.83 1.52
CA LEU A 233 -14.36 -27.04 1.76
C LEU A 233 -15.59 -27.09 0.84
N ASP A 234 -16.03 -28.31 0.50
CA ASP A 234 -17.18 -28.55 -0.40
C ASP A 234 -18.52 -28.03 0.10
N ASP A 235 -18.62 -27.78 1.41
CA ASP A 235 -19.80 -27.27 2.09
C ASP A 235 -19.68 -25.78 2.45
N ALA A 236 -18.67 -25.09 1.91
CA ALA A 236 -18.37 -23.68 2.15
C ALA A 236 -18.18 -23.30 3.63
N SER A 237 -18.04 -24.29 4.53
CA SER A 237 -17.92 -24.03 5.97
C SER A 237 -16.56 -23.48 6.40
N GLY A 238 -15.59 -23.50 5.48
CA GLY A 238 -14.24 -23.01 5.69
C GLY A 238 -13.26 -23.59 4.67
N TRP A 239 -12.03 -23.90 5.10
CA TRP A 239 -10.95 -24.33 4.22
C TRP A 239 -9.98 -25.28 4.94
N ALA A 240 -9.10 -25.94 4.19
CA ALA A 240 -8.07 -26.86 4.67
C ALA A 240 -6.69 -26.50 4.15
N TRP A 241 -5.64 -26.80 4.92
CA TRP A 241 -4.26 -26.79 4.44
C TRP A 241 -3.69 -28.19 4.34
N PHE A 242 -2.79 -28.39 3.38
CA PHE A 242 -1.89 -29.53 3.26
C PHE A 242 -0.48 -29.00 2.99
N MET A 243 0.48 -29.32 3.85
CA MET A 243 1.82 -28.74 3.75
C MET A 243 2.93 -29.73 4.09
N PRO A 244 3.94 -29.87 3.21
CA PRO A 244 5.11 -30.68 3.49
C PRO A 244 6.07 -30.02 4.46
N LEU A 245 6.62 -30.84 5.36
CA LEU A 245 7.66 -30.47 6.32
C LEU A 245 8.94 -31.28 6.05
N HIS A 246 10.07 -30.74 6.52
CA HIS A 246 11.40 -31.31 6.25
C HIS A 246 11.64 -32.67 6.92
N ASP A 247 10.88 -33.00 7.97
CA ASP A 247 10.95 -34.28 8.68
C ASP A 247 10.19 -35.43 7.97
N GLY A 248 9.66 -35.15 6.78
CA GLY A 248 8.88 -36.10 5.97
C GLY A 248 7.41 -36.19 6.36
N THR A 249 6.94 -35.40 7.32
CA THR A 249 5.51 -35.32 7.64
C THR A 249 4.78 -34.29 6.77
N ARG A 250 3.45 -34.35 6.82
CA ARG A 250 2.53 -33.35 6.27
C ARG A 250 1.72 -32.74 7.39
N SER A 251 1.81 -31.42 7.56
CA SER A 251 0.88 -30.67 8.40
C SER A 251 -0.44 -30.54 7.65
N VAL A 252 -1.52 -31.03 8.25
CA VAL A 252 -2.86 -30.96 7.66
C VAL A 252 -3.86 -30.49 8.69
N GLY A 253 -4.52 -29.38 8.39
CA GLY A 253 -5.57 -28.84 9.23
C GLY A 253 -6.76 -28.36 8.46
N VAL A 254 -7.88 -28.27 9.16
CA VAL A 254 -9.15 -27.77 8.65
C VAL A 254 -9.61 -26.64 9.56
N VAL A 255 -9.92 -25.49 8.95
CA VAL A 255 -10.43 -24.28 9.59
C VAL A 255 -11.87 -24.11 9.16
N GLN A 256 -12.79 -24.02 10.12
CA GLN A 256 -14.22 -23.91 9.85
C GLN A 256 -14.87 -22.89 10.78
N ASP A 257 -15.98 -22.31 10.35
CA ASP A 257 -16.82 -21.49 11.21
C ASP A 257 -17.22 -22.27 12.49
N GLN A 258 -17.01 -21.65 13.65
CA GLN A 258 -17.18 -22.29 14.95
C GLN A 258 -18.65 -22.65 15.22
N LYS A 259 -19.60 -21.86 14.73
CA LYS A 259 -21.04 -22.13 14.88
C LYS A 259 -21.42 -23.36 14.07
N LEU A 260 -20.98 -23.44 12.81
CA LEU A 260 -21.20 -24.62 11.94
C LEU A 260 -20.60 -25.88 12.55
N VAL A 261 -19.37 -25.81 13.06
CA VAL A 261 -18.71 -26.95 13.75
C VAL A 261 -19.51 -27.40 14.97
N THR A 262 -20.02 -26.45 15.77
CA THR A 262 -20.78 -26.74 16.99
C THR A 262 -22.10 -27.44 16.66
N GLU A 263 -22.83 -26.94 15.66
CA GLU A 263 -24.06 -27.53 15.17
C GLU A 263 -23.82 -28.94 14.62
N LYS A 264 -22.76 -29.10 13.80
CA LYS A 264 -22.42 -30.39 13.20
C LYS A 264 -22.02 -31.45 14.22
N LYS A 265 -21.20 -31.09 15.23
CA LYS A 265 -20.85 -32.01 16.32
C LYS A 265 -22.08 -32.46 17.11
N ARG A 266 -23.09 -31.60 17.26
CA ARG A 266 -24.35 -31.93 17.94
C ARG A 266 -25.17 -32.92 17.11
N GLU A 267 -25.29 -32.71 15.80
CA GLU A 267 -25.99 -33.61 14.88
C GLU A 267 -25.36 -35.01 14.84
N LEU A 268 -24.03 -35.07 14.87
CA LEU A 268 -23.26 -36.33 14.84
C LEU A 268 -23.20 -37.05 16.19
N GLY A 269 -23.90 -36.58 17.23
CA GLY A 269 -23.91 -37.22 18.54
C GLY A 269 -22.59 -37.09 19.32
N ARG A 270 -21.84 -35.99 19.11
CA ARG A 270 -20.53 -35.69 19.73
C ARG A 270 -19.46 -36.75 19.42
N PRO A 271 -19.03 -36.87 18.16
CA PRO A 271 -17.99 -37.83 17.75
C PRO A 271 -16.67 -37.57 18.48
N SER A 272 -15.76 -38.56 18.44
CA SER A 272 -14.39 -38.37 18.93
C SER A 272 -13.68 -37.27 18.12
N THR A 273 -12.67 -36.62 18.70
CA THR A 273 -11.90 -35.57 18.01
C THR A 273 -11.28 -36.10 16.70
N LEU A 274 -10.82 -37.35 16.69
CA LEU A 274 -10.24 -37.99 15.52
C LEU A 274 -11.27 -38.25 14.43
N ASP A 275 -12.44 -38.81 14.80
CA ASP A 275 -13.50 -39.12 13.83
C ASP A 275 -14.11 -37.84 13.24
N PHE A 276 -14.22 -36.79 14.06
CA PHE A 276 -14.66 -35.48 13.58
C PHE A 276 -13.64 -34.88 12.62
N TYR A 277 -12.35 -34.87 12.97
CA TYR A 277 -11.28 -34.38 12.10
C TYR A 277 -11.25 -35.08 10.74
N LYS A 278 -11.37 -36.42 10.72
CA LYS A 278 -11.43 -37.18 9.46
C LYS A 278 -12.62 -36.75 8.59
N GLN A 279 -13.79 -36.56 9.19
CA GLN A 279 -14.96 -36.04 8.47
C GLN A 279 -14.74 -34.61 7.94
N CYS A 280 -14.05 -33.75 8.69
CA CYS A 280 -13.67 -32.41 8.20
C CYS A 280 -12.71 -32.51 7.00
N VAL A 281 -11.74 -33.42 7.02
CA VAL A 281 -10.80 -33.63 5.90
C VAL A 281 -11.51 -34.13 4.65
N GLU A 282 -12.53 -34.99 4.80
CA GLU A 282 -13.37 -35.47 3.67
C GLU A 282 -14.06 -34.33 2.91
N LYS A 283 -14.27 -33.18 3.56
CA LYS A 283 -14.83 -31.96 2.96
C LYS A 283 -13.85 -31.22 2.04
N ALA A 284 -12.58 -31.57 2.08
CA ALA A 284 -11.54 -31.09 1.17
C ALA A 284 -11.18 -32.24 0.20
N PRO A 285 -11.93 -32.43 -0.90
CA PRO A 285 -11.81 -33.63 -1.74
C PRO A 285 -10.42 -33.85 -2.34
N ARG A 286 -9.71 -32.78 -2.71
CA ARG A 286 -8.36 -32.90 -3.30
C ARG A 286 -7.32 -33.17 -2.20
N THR A 287 -7.44 -32.53 -1.05
CA THR A 287 -6.64 -32.81 0.14
C THR A 287 -6.84 -34.26 0.61
N SER A 288 -8.08 -34.75 0.63
CA SER A 288 -8.41 -36.15 0.91
C SER A 288 -7.73 -37.11 -0.07
N LYS A 289 -7.65 -36.74 -1.36
CA LYS A 289 -6.92 -37.53 -2.36
C LYS A 289 -5.41 -37.52 -2.10
N LEU A 290 -4.82 -36.39 -1.72
CA LEU A 290 -3.40 -36.29 -1.32
C LEU A 290 -3.09 -37.14 -0.08
N LEU A 291 -4.09 -37.42 0.76
CA LEU A 291 -3.96 -38.27 1.95
C LEU A 291 -4.32 -39.74 1.71
N SER A 292 -4.57 -40.14 0.46
CA SER A 292 -4.82 -41.54 0.14
C SER A 292 -3.62 -42.42 0.51
N GLY A 293 -3.84 -43.40 1.39
CA GLY A 293 -2.79 -44.29 1.91
C GLY A 293 -1.91 -43.68 3.00
N ALA A 294 -2.17 -42.46 3.44
CA ALA A 294 -1.40 -41.77 4.48
C ALA A 294 -1.77 -42.25 5.90
N GLU A 295 -0.83 -42.13 6.84
CA GLU A 295 -1.03 -42.47 8.26
C GLU A 295 -0.94 -41.21 9.13
N ILE A 296 -1.89 -41.01 10.04
CA ILE A 296 -1.80 -39.97 11.07
C ILE A 296 -0.77 -40.40 12.12
N VAL A 297 0.27 -39.60 12.33
CA VAL A 297 1.39 -39.92 13.25
C VAL A 297 1.35 -39.13 14.57
N THR A 298 0.37 -38.24 14.73
CA THR A 298 0.16 -37.47 15.97
C THR A 298 -1.28 -37.52 16.45
N THR A 299 -1.52 -37.17 17.71
CA THR A 299 -2.88 -36.84 18.16
C THR A 299 -3.41 -35.59 17.46
N VAL A 300 -4.71 -35.57 17.14
CA VAL A 300 -5.37 -34.38 16.60
C VAL A 300 -5.35 -33.27 17.64
N ARG A 301 -4.96 -32.07 17.21
CA ARG A 301 -4.94 -30.84 18.00
C ARG A 301 -6.07 -29.92 17.55
N THR A 302 -6.45 -28.99 18.41
CA THR A 302 -7.53 -28.05 18.13
C THR A 302 -7.24 -26.68 18.71
N ALA A 303 -7.74 -25.64 18.07
CA ALA A 303 -7.76 -24.28 18.58
C ALA A 303 -9.08 -23.59 18.21
N SER A 304 -9.38 -22.48 18.89
CA SER A 304 -10.41 -21.50 18.56
C SER A 304 -9.98 -20.13 19.09
N ASP A 305 -10.79 -19.10 18.87
CA ASP A 305 -10.69 -17.79 19.53
C ASP A 305 -9.29 -17.17 19.38
N TRP A 306 -8.74 -17.22 18.17
CA TRP A 306 -7.42 -16.66 17.86
C TRP A 306 -7.52 -15.30 17.18
N SER A 307 -8.65 -14.96 16.56
CA SER A 307 -8.76 -13.72 15.80
C SER A 307 -9.12 -12.56 16.73
N TYR A 308 -8.18 -11.65 16.95
CA TYR A 308 -8.35 -10.48 17.79
C TYR A 308 -7.33 -9.39 17.45
N THR A 309 -7.62 -8.18 17.88
CA THR A 309 -6.71 -7.02 17.82
C THR A 309 -6.77 -6.25 19.15
N ALA A 310 -5.65 -5.67 19.56
CA ALA A 310 -5.59 -4.80 20.73
C ALA A 310 -5.86 -3.34 20.32
N SER A 311 -6.55 -2.56 21.17
CA SER A 311 -6.79 -1.13 20.87
C SER A 311 -5.53 -0.26 20.88
N THR A 312 -4.45 -0.74 21.52
CA THR A 312 -3.10 -0.16 21.45
C THR A 312 -2.07 -1.27 21.69
N TYR A 313 -0.88 -1.07 21.13
CA TYR A 313 0.27 -1.95 21.23
C TYR A 313 1.42 -1.31 22.04
N HIS A 314 1.19 -0.15 22.65
CA HIS A 314 2.15 0.46 23.55
C HIS A 314 1.48 1.06 24.80
N ILE A 315 2.30 1.20 25.83
CA ILE A 315 2.13 2.10 26.98
C ILE A 315 3.51 2.70 27.27
N PRO A 316 3.65 3.70 28.15
CA PRO A 316 4.97 4.25 28.48
C PRO A 316 5.98 3.17 28.86
N ASN A 317 7.09 3.10 28.11
CA ASN A 317 8.16 2.12 28.23
C ASN A 317 7.74 0.65 28.05
N ALA A 318 6.62 0.37 27.38
CA ALA A 318 6.29 -0.98 26.96
C ALA A 318 5.78 -1.08 25.52
N ARG A 319 6.05 -2.20 24.86
CA ARG A 319 5.61 -2.55 23.51
C ARG A 319 4.98 -3.94 23.50
N ILE A 320 4.00 -4.18 22.64
CA ILE A 320 3.24 -5.44 22.52
C ILE A 320 3.37 -5.93 21.09
N CYS A 321 3.93 -7.12 20.87
CA CYS A 321 4.19 -7.63 19.52
C CYS A 321 3.78 -9.09 19.31
N GLY A 322 3.49 -9.43 18.05
CA GLY A 322 2.95 -10.73 17.64
C GLY A 322 1.58 -11.03 18.29
N ASP A 323 1.30 -12.32 18.50
CA ASP A 323 0.05 -12.81 19.10
C ASP A 323 -0.28 -12.25 20.49
N ALA A 324 0.66 -11.55 21.14
CA ALA A 324 0.40 -10.80 22.37
C ALA A 324 -0.60 -9.65 22.13
N GLY A 325 -0.55 -9.01 20.97
CA GLY A 325 -1.45 -7.92 20.60
C GLY A 325 -2.56 -8.37 19.66
N SER A 326 -2.21 -9.09 18.59
CA SER A 326 -3.16 -9.41 17.51
C SER A 326 -2.84 -10.69 16.75
N PHE A 327 -3.87 -11.28 16.15
CA PHE A 327 -3.79 -12.37 15.19
C PHE A 327 -5.07 -12.37 14.33
N ILE A 328 -4.97 -12.78 13.05
CA ILE A 328 -6.07 -12.71 12.08
C ILE A 328 -6.67 -14.10 11.86
N ASP A 329 -6.12 -14.86 10.91
CA ASP A 329 -6.49 -16.21 10.52
C ASP A 329 -5.24 -16.91 9.95
N PRO A 330 -5.15 -18.25 9.95
CA PRO A 330 -4.01 -18.95 9.34
C PRO A 330 -3.90 -18.78 7.81
N LEU A 331 -4.95 -18.36 7.12
CA LEU A 331 -4.94 -18.13 5.67
C LEU A 331 -3.87 -17.09 5.31
N PHE A 332 -3.15 -17.31 4.20
CA PHE A 332 -1.98 -16.52 3.77
C PHE A 332 -0.76 -16.50 4.73
N SER A 333 -0.76 -17.27 5.82
CA SER A 333 0.46 -17.53 6.61
C SER A 333 1.16 -16.30 7.21
N SER A 334 0.41 -15.25 7.54
CA SER A 334 0.95 -13.95 7.99
C SER A 334 1.47 -13.91 9.43
N GLY A 335 1.10 -14.89 10.28
CA GLY A 335 1.35 -14.80 11.73
C GLY A 335 2.83 -14.64 12.13
N VAL A 336 3.74 -15.42 11.54
CA VAL A 336 5.19 -15.30 11.86
C VAL A 336 5.76 -14.00 11.30
N HIS A 337 5.29 -13.56 10.13
CA HIS A 337 5.67 -12.28 9.54
C HIS A 337 5.29 -11.13 10.48
N LEU A 338 4.01 -11.02 10.87
CA LEU A 338 3.53 -9.97 11.80
C LEU A 338 4.25 -10.02 13.15
N ALA A 339 4.59 -11.23 13.64
CA ALA A 339 5.38 -11.39 14.86
C ALA A 339 6.78 -10.79 14.73
N VAL A 340 7.50 -11.07 13.64
CA VAL A 340 8.85 -10.56 13.39
C VAL A 340 8.84 -9.05 13.12
N THR A 341 7.92 -8.56 12.28
CA THR A 341 7.74 -7.12 11.99
C THR A 341 7.43 -6.35 13.29
N GLY A 342 6.50 -6.84 14.11
CA GLY A 342 6.20 -6.25 15.42
C GLY A 342 7.38 -6.32 16.39
N GLY A 343 8.16 -7.40 16.36
CA GLY A 343 9.39 -7.55 17.16
C GLY A 343 10.46 -6.53 16.77
N LEU A 344 10.67 -6.32 15.47
CA LEU A 344 11.59 -5.30 14.97
C LEU A 344 11.11 -3.89 15.31
N SER A 345 9.81 -3.60 15.15
CA SER A 345 9.19 -2.31 15.50
C SER A 345 9.38 -2.00 16.99
N ALA A 346 9.16 -2.99 17.87
CA ALA A 346 9.41 -2.83 19.29
C ALA A 346 10.89 -2.54 19.59
N ALA A 347 11.81 -3.27 18.95
CA ALA A 347 13.25 -3.06 19.14
C ALA A 347 13.71 -1.68 18.66
N ALA A 348 13.32 -1.28 17.45
CA ALA A 348 13.69 -0.02 16.83
C ALA A 348 13.19 1.19 17.62
N THR A 349 11.91 1.19 18.01
CA THR A 349 11.32 2.30 18.77
C THR A 349 11.88 2.43 20.18
N ILE A 350 12.18 1.31 20.85
CA ILE A 350 12.85 1.34 22.16
C ILE A 350 14.28 1.87 22.02
N ALA A 351 15.02 1.42 21.00
CA ALA A 351 16.38 1.90 20.75
C ALA A 351 16.40 3.41 20.45
N ALA A 352 15.47 3.89 19.63
CA ALA A 352 15.30 5.31 19.32
C ALA A 352 15.03 6.14 20.59
N SER A 353 14.09 5.72 21.44
CA SER A 353 13.83 6.37 22.73
C SER A 353 15.07 6.42 23.64
N ILE A 354 15.86 5.33 23.67
CA ILE A 354 17.07 5.24 24.51
C ILE A 354 18.17 6.17 24.00
N ARG A 355 18.34 6.30 22.68
CA ARG A 355 19.31 7.21 22.07
C ARG A 355 18.88 8.67 22.13
N GLY A 356 17.58 8.93 22.34
CA GLY A 356 17.01 10.26 22.34
C GLY A 356 16.72 10.78 20.93
N ASP A 357 16.55 9.88 19.96
CA ASP A 357 16.20 10.22 18.58
C ASP A 357 14.76 10.77 18.50
N CYS A 358 13.87 10.27 19.37
CA CYS A 358 12.51 10.78 19.60
C CYS A 358 12.10 10.54 21.06
N ASP A 359 11.03 11.19 21.52
CA ASP A 359 10.50 10.95 22.86
C ASP A 359 9.73 9.62 22.97
N GLU A 360 9.56 9.14 24.20
CA GLU A 360 9.01 7.81 24.48
C GLU A 360 7.56 7.63 24.00
N GLU A 361 6.74 8.66 24.11
CA GLU A 361 5.33 8.60 23.71
C GLU A 361 5.24 8.53 22.19
N THR A 362 6.00 9.39 21.51
CA THR A 362 6.11 9.42 20.05
C THR A 362 6.60 8.06 19.51
N ALA A 363 7.67 7.50 20.09
CA ALA A 363 8.17 6.18 19.73
C ALA A 363 7.14 5.06 19.97
N GLY A 364 6.39 5.13 21.07
CA GLY A 364 5.33 4.18 21.40
C GLY A 364 4.17 4.25 20.41
N SER A 365 3.69 5.46 20.13
CA SER A 365 2.65 5.75 19.15
C SER A 365 3.01 5.20 17.78
N TRP A 366 4.25 5.44 17.33
CA TRP A 366 4.79 4.90 16.07
C TRP A 366 4.68 3.37 16.03
N HIS A 367 5.10 2.66 17.09
CA HIS A 367 4.99 1.21 17.17
C HIS A 367 3.54 0.70 17.05
N SER A 368 2.61 1.36 17.77
CA SER A 368 1.18 1.02 17.67
C SER A 368 0.67 1.20 16.26
N LYS A 369 0.98 2.33 15.62
CA LYS A 369 0.52 2.65 14.27
C LYS A 369 1.08 1.66 13.25
N LYS A 370 2.38 1.36 13.29
CA LYS A 370 3.01 0.38 12.39
C LYS A 370 2.40 -1.01 12.55
N THR A 371 2.15 -1.44 13.78
CA THR A 371 1.55 -2.76 14.05
C THR A 371 0.12 -2.85 13.53
N VAL A 372 -0.68 -1.79 13.71
CA VAL A 372 -2.06 -1.71 13.19
C VAL A 372 -2.08 -1.73 11.67
N GLU A 373 -1.11 -1.07 11.04
CA GLU A 373 -1.01 -0.96 9.59
C GLU A 373 -0.72 -2.31 8.92
N SER A 374 0.35 -3.00 9.34
CA SER A 374 0.68 -4.33 8.83
C SER A 374 -0.46 -5.33 9.11
N TYR A 375 -1.10 -5.25 10.29
CA TYR A 375 -2.29 -6.06 10.60
C TYR A 375 -3.43 -5.79 9.61
N THR A 376 -3.76 -4.53 9.34
CA THR A 376 -4.90 -4.13 8.50
C THR A 376 -4.76 -4.64 7.07
N ARG A 377 -3.57 -4.52 6.46
CA ARG A 377 -3.29 -5.02 5.10
C ARG A 377 -3.62 -6.52 4.97
N PHE A 378 -3.09 -7.34 5.89
CA PHE A 378 -3.37 -8.77 5.89
C PHE A 378 -4.82 -9.09 6.28
N PHE A 379 -5.42 -8.32 7.18
CA PHE A 379 -6.82 -8.52 7.60
C PHE A 379 -7.76 -8.38 6.41
N LEU A 380 -7.55 -7.37 5.56
CA LEU A 380 -8.32 -7.14 4.35
C LEU A 380 -8.14 -8.30 3.36
N ALA A 381 -6.90 -8.67 3.03
CA ALA A 381 -6.63 -9.77 2.10
C ALA A 381 -7.28 -11.10 2.57
N VAL A 382 -7.11 -11.45 3.84
CA VAL A 382 -7.68 -12.66 4.44
C VAL A 382 -9.20 -12.62 4.42
N SER A 383 -9.80 -11.48 4.71
CA SER A 383 -11.25 -11.31 4.74
C SER A 383 -11.86 -11.45 3.34
N SER A 384 -11.27 -10.82 2.32
CA SER A 384 -11.73 -10.94 0.93
C SER A 384 -11.67 -12.40 0.46
N ALA A 385 -10.56 -13.10 0.72
CA ALA A 385 -10.42 -14.52 0.37
C ALA A 385 -11.38 -15.42 1.16
N THR A 386 -11.59 -15.14 2.45
CA THR A 386 -12.54 -15.92 3.28
C THR A 386 -13.99 -15.69 2.85
N LYS A 387 -14.33 -14.47 2.42
CA LYS A 387 -15.64 -14.16 1.82
C LYS A 387 -15.84 -14.97 0.53
N GLN A 388 -14.85 -15.02 -0.35
CA GLN A 388 -14.88 -15.88 -1.54
C GLN A 388 -15.02 -17.37 -1.20
N ILE A 389 -14.34 -17.87 -0.17
CA ILE A 389 -14.47 -19.26 0.30
C ILE A 389 -15.91 -19.56 0.75
N ARG A 390 -16.57 -18.62 1.42
CA ARG A 390 -17.95 -18.80 1.89
C ARG A 390 -18.95 -18.69 0.74
N GLU A 391 -18.70 -17.80 -0.21
CA GLU A 391 -19.55 -17.55 -1.38
C GLU A 391 -19.00 -18.28 -2.62
N GLN A 392 -18.97 -19.61 -2.57
CA GLN A 392 -18.34 -20.50 -3.56
C GLN A 392 -18.70 -20.24 -5.04
N TYR A 393 -19.85 -19.63 -5.31
CA TYR A 393 -20.39 -19.42 -6.65
C TYR A 393 -20.44 -17.95 -7.07
N GLU A 394 -20.07 -17.03 -6.18
CA GLU A 394 -20.08 -15.61 -6.45
C GLU A 394 -18.66 -15.14 -6.82
N PRO A 395 -18.51 -14.26 -7.82
CA PRO A 395 -17.22 -13.70 -8.20
C PRO A 395 -16.84 -12.55 -7.25
N ILE A 396 -16.46 -12.87 -5.99
CA ILE A 396 -16.17 -11.87 -4.95
C ILE A 396 -14.82 -11.18 -5.18
N ILE A 397 -13.82 -11.96 -5.60
CA ILE A 397 -12.45 -11.49 -5.88
C ILE A 397 -12.02 -11.91 -7.29
N GLN A 398 -12.99 -11.97 -8.21
CA GLN A 398 -12.83 -12.40 -9.59
C GLN A 398 -13.72 -11.49 -10.44
N ASP A 399 -13.26 -11.07 -11.61
CA ASP A 399 -14.15 -10.35 -12.55
C ASP A 399 -15.01 -11.35 -13.34
N MET A 400 -16.18 -10.91 -13.82
CA MET A 400 -17.16 -11.82 -14.46
C MET A 400 -16.63 -12.59 -15.67
N GLU A 401 -15.58 -12.10 -16.31
CA GLU A 401 -14.96 -12.71 -17.51
C GLU A 401 -13.63 -13.43 -17.22
N GLU A 402 -13.13 -13.38 -15.98
CA GLU A 402 -11.86 -14.02 -15.61
C GLU A 402 -12.05 -15.53 -15.34
N GLU A 403 -11.08 -16.36 -15.70
CA GLU A 403 -11.04 -17.78 -15.31
C GLU A 403 -10.14 -17.95 -14.07
N GLY A 404 -10.74 -18.20 -12.90
CA GLY A 404 -10.00 -18.42 -11.65
C GLY A 404 -9.70 -17.16 -10.86
N PHE A 405 -8.59 -17.19 -10.11
CA PHE A 405 -8.22 -16.12 -9.16
C PHE A 405 -6.79 -15.60 -9.39
N GLN A 406 -6.15 -15.86 -10.53
CA GLN A 406 -4.72 -15.55 -10.67
C GLN A 406 -4.46 -14.04 -10.61
N ARG A 407 -5.28 -13.21 -11.26
CA ARG A 407 -5.15 -11.75 -11.18
C ARG A 407 -5.32 -11.24 -9.77
N ALA A 408 -6.28 -11.78 -9.03
CA ALA A 408 -6.49 -11.46 -7.62
C ALA A 408 -5.22 -11.73 -6.80
N PHE A 409 -4.54 -12.86 -7.04
CA PHE A 409 -3.31 -13.21 -6.37
C PHE A 409 -2.11 -12.36 -6.80
N ASP A 410 -2.09 -11.91 -8.04
CA ASP A 410 -1.08 -10.97 -8.54
C ASP A 410 -1.24 -9.59 -7.89
N LEU A 411 -2.47 -9.10 -7.72
CA LEU A 411 -2.78 -7.87 -6.99
C LEU A 411 -2.46 -7.98 -5.50
N LEU A 412 -2.83 -9.10 -4.87
CA LEU A 412 -2.58 -9.32 -3.44
C LEU A 412 -1.11 -9.59 -3.10
N ARG A 413 -0.28 -9.86 -4.12
CA ARG A 413 1.10 -10.34 -4.00
C ARG A 413 1.96 -9.53 -3.01
N PRO A 414 1.99 -8.17 -3.05
CA PRO A 414 2.82 -7.39 -2.13
C PRO A 414 2.47 -7.64 -0.64
N ILE A 415 1.19 -7.88 -0.37
CA ILE A 415 0.68 -8.19 0.96
C ILE A 415 0.97 -9.65 1.31
N ILE A 416 0.54 -10.61 0.48
CA ILE A 416 0.59 -12.04 0.82
C ILE A 416 2.01 -12.65 0.74
N GLN A 417 3.00 -11.92 0.21
CA GLN A 417 4.42 -12.25 0.32
C GLN A 417 5.14 -11.45 1.44
N GLY A 418 4.45 -10.48 2.04
CA GLY A 418 4.94 -9.58 3.10
C GLY A 418 6.05 -8.65 2.62
N THR A 419 6.21 -8.47 1.31
CA THR A 419 7.24 -7.63 0.73
C THR A 419 6.94 -6.15 0.98
N VAL A 420 5.67 -5.76 1.11
CA VAL A 420 5.26 -4.42 1.54
C VAL A 420 5.88 -3.96 2.87
N ASP A 421 6.20 -4.90 3.77
CA ASP A 421 6.82 -4.60 5.06
C ASP A 421 8.35 -4.85 5.08
N ALA A 422 8.93 -5.35 3.98
CA ALA A 422 10.31 -5.84 3.93
C ALA A 422 11.13 -5.37 2.71
N ASP A 423 10.55 -4.60 1.79
CA ASP A 423 11.24 -4.11 0.59
C ASP A 423 12.33 -3.10 0.94
N ASP A 424 13.58 -3.55 0.92
CA ASP A 424 14.77 -2.74 1.11
C ASP A 424 15.25 -2.06 -0.19
N THR A 425 14.60 -2.37 -1.32
CA THR A 425 14.98 -1.89 -2.66
C THR A 425 14.08 -0.78 -3.21
N GLY A 426 12.95 -0.47 -2.54
CA GLY A 426 11.98 0.53 -2.99
C GLY A 426 11.35 0.20 -4.35
N LYS A 427 11.24 -1.09 -4.68
CA LYS A 427 10.73 -1.58 -5.97
C LYS A 427 9.22 -1.69 -6.00
N ILE A 428 8.57 -1.83 -4.85
CA ILE A 428 7.12 -1.87 -4.73
C ILE A 428 6.61 -0.44 -4.64
N SER A 429 5.81 -0.04 -5.62
CA SER A 429 5.21 1.29 -5.65
C SER A 429 3.99 1.40 -4.72
N HIS A 430 3.73 2.59 -4.19
CA HIS A 430 2.48 2.90 -3.48
C HIS A 430 1.24 2.54 -4.32
N SER A 431 1.30 2.72 -5.64
CA SER A 431 0.21 2.32 -6.57
C SER A 431 -0.10 0.82 -6.46
N GLU A 432 0.90 -0.04 -6.36
CA GLU A 432 0.69 -1.49 -6.22
C GLU A 432 0.06 -1.85 -4.86
N ILE A 433 0.44 -1.17 -3.78
CA ILE A 433 -0.13 -1.38 -2.45
C ILE A 433 -1.58 -0.87 -2.41
N SER A 434 -1.85 0.32 -2.95
CA SER A 434 -3.18 0.91 -3.03
C SER A 434 -4.12 0.07 -3.89
N LYS A 435 -3.67 -0.41 -5.06
CA LYS A 435 -4.41 -1.36 -5.90
C LYS A 435 -4.76 -2.64 -5.13
N ALA A 436 -3.82 -3.20 -4.36
CA ALA A 436 -4.07 -4.38 -3.55
C ALA A 436 -5.14 -4.13 -2.47
N LEU A 437 -5.08 -2.97 -1.80
CA LEU A 437 -6.03 -2.58 -0.76
C LEU A 437 -7.41 -2.28 -1.33
N GLU A 438 -7.49 -1.54 -2.42
CA GLU A 438 -8.73 -1.22 -3.12
C GLU A 438 -9.41 -2.48 -3.67
N PHE A 439 -8.63 -3.39 -4.26
CA PHE A 439 -9.09 -4.70 -4.67
C PHE A 439 -9.72 -5.47 -3.48
N CYS A 440 -9.06 -5.48 -2.32
CA CYS A 440 -9.65 -6.06 -1.13
C CYS A 440 -10.95 -5.36 -0.73
N PHE A 441 -11.02 -4.04 -0.81
CA PHE A 441 -12.20 -3.24 -0.46
C PHE A 441 -13.41 -3.56 -1.32
N ARG A 442 -13.23 -3.67 -2.65
CA ARG A 442 -14.31 -4.03 -3.59
C ARG A 442 -14.97 -5.36 -3.21
N ALA A 443 -14.20 -6.31 -2.69
CA ALA A 443 -14.74 -7.58 -2.20
C ALA A 443 -15.79 -7.38 -1.08
N PHE A 444 -15.68 -6.34 -0.24
CA PHE A 444 -16.63 -6.08 0.85
C PHE A 444 -17.87 -5.34 0.39
N THR A 445 -17.76 -4.50 -0.64
CA THR A 445 -18.87 -3.73 -1.20
C THR A 445 -19.65 -4.49 -2.28
N TYR A 446 -19.23 -5.71 -2.63
CA TYR A 446 -19.98 -6.59 -3.53
C TYR A 446 -21.41 -6.85 -3.03
N VAL A 447 -22.39 -6.42 -3.84
CA VAL A 447 -23.83 -6.68 -3.67
C VAL A 447 -24.28 -7.63 -4.78
N PRO A 448 -24.77 -8.85 -4.46
CA PRO A 448 -25.29 -9.76 -5.47
C PRO A 448 -26.39 -9.11 -6.33
N PRO A 449 -26.41 -9.32 -7.65
CA PRO A 449 -27.34 -8.66 -8.57
C PRO A 449 -28.81 -8.78 -8.16
N GLU A 450 -29.20 -9.95 -7.66
CA GLU A 450 -30.54 -10.28 -7.16
C GLU A 450 -30.95 -9.56 -5.86
N LYS A 451 -29.98 -9.09 -5.06
CA LYS A 451 -30.24 -8.28 -3.85
C LYS A 451 -30.19 -6.78 -4.13
N LYS A 452 -29.59 -6.38 -5.25
CA LYS A 452 -29.55 -4.99 -5.73
C LYS A 452 -30.99 -4.46 -5.90
N ASP A 453 -31.86 -5.23 -6.54
CA ASP A 453 -33.27 -4.85 -6.75
C ASP A 453 -34.06 -4.69 -5.44
N ALA A 454 -33.85 -5.58 -4.47
CA ALA A 454 -34.49 -5.51 -3.16
C ALA A 454 -34.01 -4.30 -2.33
N LEU A 455 -32.72 -3.97 -2.43
CA LEU A 455 -32.14 -2.77 -1.82
C LEU A 455 -32.69 -1.51 -2.47
N PHE A 456 -32.75 -1.46 -3.80
CA PHE A 456 -33.34 -0.36 -4.56
C PHE A 456 -34.82 -0.16 -4.24
N GLU A 457 -35.62 -1.22 -4.16
CA GLU A 457 -37.03 -1.13 -3.75
C GLU A 457 -37.19 -0.67 -2.29
N LYS A 458 -36.29 -1.07 -1.39
CA LYS A 458 -36.31 -0.60 0.01
C LYS A 458 -35.95 0.89 0.12
N LEU A 459 -35.00 1.36 -0.69
CA LEU A 459 -34.63 2.78 -0.79
C LEU A 459 -35.77 3.63 -1.38
N LYS A 460 -36.48 3.10 -2.37
CA LYS A 460 -37.68 3.71 -2.96
C LYS A 460 -38.82 3.84 -1.94
N ASN A 461 -39.05 2.81 -1.15
CA ASN A 461 -40.07 2.78 -0.08
C ASN A 461 -39.74 3.70 1.12
N LEU A 462 -38.46 4.09 1.27
CA LEU A 462 -38.02 5.09 2.26
C LEU A 462 -38.12 6.53 1.74
N GLY A 463 -38.69 6.75 0.54
CA GLY A 463 -38.94 8.08 -0.01
C GLY A 463 -37.69 8.76 -0.61
N VAL A 464 -36.67 7.99 -0.98
CA VAL A 464 -35.51 8.49 -1.72
C VAL A 464 -35.94 8.70 -3.17
N GLY A 465 -36.48 9.90 -3.47
CA GLY A 465 -36.98 10.26 -4.80
C GLY A 465 -37.58 11.67 -4.94
N SER A 466 -37.53 12.53 -3.91
CA SER A 466 -38.00 13.93 -4.02
C SER A 466 -36.97 14.89 -3.41
N GLY A 467 -36.68 15.99 -4.10
CA GLY A 467 -35.51 16.86 -3.89
C GLY A 467 -35.32 17.41 -2.47
N GLN A 468 -34.05 17.34 -2.02
CA GLN A 468 -33.30 18.24 -1.14
C GLN A 468 -31.94 17.56 -0.81
N LYS A 469 -30.85 18.10 -1.38
CA LYS A 469 -29.41 17.78 -1.18
C LYS A 469 -28.95 18.66 0.02
N ASP A 470 -28.68 18.11 1.21
CA ASP A 470 -27.32 17.91 1.73
C ASP A 470 -27.24 16.81 2.82
N ALA A 471 -28.37 16.25 3.25
CA ALA A 471 -28.41 15.19 4.27
C ALA A 471 -28.40 13.77 3.69
N ARG A 472 -28.13 13.63 2.38
CA ARG A 472 -28.33 12.37 1.62
C ARG A 472 -27.05 11.60 1.31
N GLU A 473 -25.90 12.24 1.14
CA GLU A 473 -24.62 11.53 0.96
C GLU A 473 -24.24 10.71 2.20
N ALA A 474 -24.44 11.26 3.40
CA ALA A 474 -24.30 10.52 4.65
C ALA A 474 -25.23 9.28 4.72
N LYS A 475 -26.41 9.33 4.08
CA LYS A 475 -27.39 8.24 4.10
C LYS A 475 -27.13 7.11 3.11
N ILE A 476 -26.41 7.38 2.02
CA ILE A 476 -26.01 6.37 1.04
C ILE A 476 -24.82 5.55 1.59
N LEU A 477 -23.89 6.23 2.28
CA LEU A 477 -22.81 5.59 3.06
C LEU A 477 -23.38 4.82 4.28
N ASP A 478 -24.33 5.38 5.04
CA ASP A 478 -25.06 4.65 6.11
C ASP A 478 -25.81 3.40 5.59
N GLY A 479 -26.17 3.37 4.30
CA GLY A 479 -26.85 2.23 3.66
C GLY A 479 -25.89 1.10 3.26
N LEU A 480 -24.67 1.46 2.85
CA LEU A 480 -23.57 0.54 2.53
C LEU A 480 -22.97 -0.07 3.81
N GLU A 481 -22.92 0.70 4.89
CA GLU A 481 -22.46 0.27 6.22
C GLU A 481 -23.32 -0.84 6.84
N GLN A 482 -24.59 -0.95 6.46
CA GLN A 482 -25.49 -2.03 6.94
C GLN A 482 -25.07 -3.43 6.49
N HIS A 483 -24.16 -3.54 5.52
CA HIS A 483 -23.68 -4.81 4.97
C HIS A 483 -22.25 -5.14 5.41
N LEU A 484 -21.58 -4.20 6.08
CA LEU A 484 -20.28 -4.39 6.69
C LEU A 484 -20.48 -4.85 8.14
N THR A 485 -19.64 -5.76 8.59
CA THR A 485 -19.61 -6.19 9.99
C THR A 485 -18.95 -5.13 10.86
N THR A 486 -19.14 -5.19 12.18
CA THR A 486 -18.57 -4.21 13.10
C THR A 486 -17.04 -4.11 13.01
N ASP A 487 -16.34 -5.18 12.67
CA ASP A 487 -14.88 -5.16 12.53
C ASP A 487 -14.45 -4.60 11.18
N GLU A 488 -15.19 -4.89 10.11
CA GLU A 488 -14.98 -4.27 8.79
C GLU A 488 -15.30 -2.77 8.82
N LEU A 489 -16.36 -2.37 9.53
CA LEU A 489 -16.70 -0.98 9.82
C LEU A 489 -15.62 -0.29 10.66
N GLN A 490 -15.05 -0.97 11.65
CA GLN A 490 -13.98 -0.40 12.45
C GLN A 490 -12.68 -0.23 11.63
N VAL A 491 -12.38 -1.15 10.72
CA VAL A 491 -11.27 -1.02 9.75
C VAL A 491 -11.55 0.13 8.78
N LEU A 492 -12.78 0.22 8.26
CA LEU A 492 -13.25 1.33 7.43
C LEU A 492 -13.17 2.67 8.17
N GLU A 493 -13.53 2.72 9.45
CA GLU A 493 -13.42 3.90 10.31
C GLU A 493 -11.97 4.24 10.64
N ILE A 494 -11.07 3.27 10.83
CA ILE A 494 -9.63 3.53 10.99
C ILE A 494 -9.05 4.13 9.70
N LEU A 495 -9.49 3.65 8.54
CA LEU A 495 -9.06 4.15 7.23
C LEU A 495 -9.70 5.52 6.92
N ARG A 496 -10.98 5.74 7.29
CA ARG A 496 -11.71 7.01 7.17
C ARG A 496 -11.28 8.08 8.16
N SER A 497 -11.04 7.74 9.42
CA SER A 497 -10.54 8.67 10.45
C SER A 497 -9.11 9.10 10.15
N ARG A 498 -8.32 8.26 9.47
CA ARG A 498 -7.02 8.66 8.93
C ARG A 498 -7.12 9.46 7.63
N ARG A 499 -8.22 9.32 6.87
CA ARG A 499 -8.65 10.25 5.81
C ARG A 499 -9.15 11.61 6.35
N MET A 500 -9.62 11.67 7.60
CA MET A 500 -10.23 12.86 8.21
C MET A 500 -9.38 13.55 9.30
N ILE A 501 -8.26 12.95 9.73
CA ILE A 501 -7.35 13.50 10.76
C ILE A 501 -5.96 13.85 10.17
N ARG A 502 -5.74 13.63 8.88
CA ARG A 502 -4.49 14.04 8.20
C ARG A 502 -4.82 14.85 6.95
N GLU A 503 -4.31 16.08 6.91
CA GLU A 503 -4.04 16.85 5.70
C GLU A 503 -2.83 16.23 4.94
N ASP A 504 -2.80 14.90 4.80
CA ASP A 504 -1.68 14.19 4.16
C ASP A 504 -2.19 12.89 3.51
N PRO A 505 -2.03 12.70 2.18
CA PRO A 505 -2.34 11.43 1.51
C PRO A 505 -1.44 10.29 2.02
N PHE A 506 -1.88 9.04 1.82
CA PHE A 506 -1.34 7.84 2.46
C PHE A 506 0.16 7.57 2.12
N GLU A 507 1.11 8.02 2.95
CA GLU A 507 2.51 7.55 2.92
C GLU A 507 2.69 6.24 3.72
N MET A 508 2.95 5.10 3.05
CA MET A 508 3.30 3.83 3.71
C MET A 508 4.21 2.94 2.83
N ASP A 509 5.54 3.05 2.95
CA ASP A 509 6.53 2.18 2.29
C ASP A 509 7.54 1.55 3.27
N SER A 510 7.54 0.22 3.44
CA SER A 510 8.59 -0.64 4.04
C SER A 510 9.19 -0.25 5.41
N PHE A 511 9.58 -1.25 6.22
CA PHE A 511 9.95 -1.04 7.64
C PHE A 511 10.92 0.14 7.92
N THR A 512 11.86 0.46 7.02
CA THR A 512 12.83 1.57 7.12
C THR A 512 12.41 2.91 6.53
N LEU A 513 11.44 2.90 5.62
CA LEU A 513 11.00 4.07 4.84
C LEU A 513 9.58 4.52 5.22
N ASP A 514 8.87 3.76 6.07
CA ASP A 514 7.52 4.07 6.56
C ASP A 514 7.56 5.32 7.45
N THR A 515 7.27 6.47 6.87
CA THR A 515 7.13 7.74 7.57
C THR A 515 5.80 7.78 8.32
N ILE A 516 5.76 7.19 9.52
CA ILE A 516 4.59 7.33 10.40
C ILE A 516 4.78 8.57 11.26
N ASP A 517 3.92 9.56 11.05
CA ASP A 517 3.99 10.87 11.73
C ASP A 517 5.34 11.58 11.48
N GLY A 518 5.84 11.57 10.24
CA GLY A 518 7.10 12.23 9.88
C GLY A 518 8.37 11.47 10.29
N MET A 519 8.27 10.22 10.75
CA MET A 519 9.43 9.44 11.21
C MET A 519 9.48 8.05 10.59
N ALA A 520 10.67 7.63 10.18
CA ALA A 520 10.96 6.25 9.77
C ALA A 520 12.26 5.76 10.47
N PRO A 521 12.37 4.46 10.81
CA PRO A 521 13.56 3.95 11.48
C PRO A 521 14.70 3.76 10.49
N ASN A 522 15.82 4.45 10.71
CA ASN A 522 17.03 4.23 9.94
C ASN A 522 17.74 2.94 10.39
N LEU A 523 17.57 1.85 9.63
CA LEU A 523 18.29 0.60 9.84
C LEU A 523 19.60 0.62 9.03
N GLY A 524 20.67 1.17 9.60
CA GLY A 524 21.96 1.27 8.92
C GLY A 524 22.53 -0.08 8.46
N SER A 525 23.09 -0.13 7.25
CA SER A 525 23.88 -1.28 6.79
C SER A 525 25.23 -1.30 7.51
N PHE A 526 25.41 -2.22 8.46
CA PHE A 526 26.69 -2.36 9.15
C PHE A 526 27.72 -3.07 8.24
N LEU A 527 28.49 -2.29 7.49
CA LEU A 527 29.76 -2.72 6.92
C LEU A 527 30.71 -3.11 8.07
N PHE A 528 31.03 -4.40 8.13
CA PHE A 528 31.98 -5.01 9.05
C PHE A 528 33.31 -4.23 9.14
N THR A 529 33.65 -3.74 10.33
CA THR A 529 35.07 -3.65 10.75
C THR A 529 35.27 -4.47 12.01
N ALA A 530 35.60 -5.75 11.81
CA ALA A 530 36.11 -6.60 12.88
C ALA A 530 37.51 -6.11 13.30
N ILE A 531 37.58 -5.32 14.37
CA ILE A 531 38.82 -5.14 15.12
C ILE A 531 38.96 -6.36 16.04
N SER A 532 39.84 -7.30 15.69
CA SER A 532 40.49 -8.16 16.68
C SER A 532 41.95 -8.44 16.28
N GLY A 533 42.84 -8.30 17.27
CA GLY A 533 44.27 -8.19 17.07
C GLY A 533 45.05 -9.50 17.01
N ARG A 534 46.21 -9.38 16.35
CA ARG A 534 47.50 -10.06 16.53
C ARG A 534 47.58 -11.60 16.63
N LEU A 535 48.46 -12.07 15.73
CA LEU A 535 49.45 -13.16 15.81
C LEU A 535 48.94 -14.61 15.67
N LEU A 536 49.19 -15.16 14.47
CA LEU A 536 49.94 -16.42 14.32
C LEU A 536 50.45 -16.55 12.88
N ALA A 537 51.76 -16.72 12.75
CA ALA A 537 52.43 -17.08 11.51
C ALA A 537 52.47 -18.60 11.37
N ALA A 538 52.16 -19.14 10.19
CA ALA A 538 52.87 -20.28 9.60
C ALA A 538 52.40 -20.61 8.17
N VAL A 539 53.35 -20.44 7.24
CA VAL A 539 53.75 -21.34 6.14
C VAL A 539 52.75 -21.74 5.06
N ALA A 540 53.10 -21.32 3.84
CA ALA A 540 52.54 -21.70 2.54
C ALA A 540 52.87 -23.15 2.13
N VAL A 541 51.92 -23.80 1.43
CA VAL A 541 52.20 -24.63 0.24
C VAL A 541 51.03 -24.48 -0.74
N HIS A 542 51.31 -23.93 -1.93
CA HIS A 542 50.43 -23.93 -3.10
C HIS A 542 50.73 -25.16 -3.96
N ALA A 543 49.68 -25.82 -4.45
CA ALA A 543 49.68 -26.61 -5.68
C ALA A 543 48.56 -26.06 -6.59
N ALA A 544 48.89 -25.75 -7.84
CA ALA A 544 48.04 -25.13 -8.87
C ALA A 544 47.68 -26.18 -9.96
N PRO A 545 46.91 -25.87 -11.04
CA PRO A 545 45.76 -24.97 -11.22
C PRO A 545 44.59 -25.63 -12.01
N ALA A 546 43.47 -24.93 -12.15
CA ALA A 546 42.67 -24.89 -13.40
C ALA A 546 41.84 -23.60 -13.44
N GLU A 547 42.04 -22.76 -14.47
CA GLU A 547 41.37 -21.47 -14.68
C GLU A 547 39.90 -21.62 -15.11
N PRO A 548 39.03 -20.71 -14.66
CA PRO A 548 37.97 -20.18 -15.50
C PRO A 548 38.01 -18.65 -15.59
N ALA A 549 37.72 -18.18 -16.81
CA ALA A 549 37.47 -16.83 -17.32
C ALA A 549 37.64 -15.62 -16.37
N HIS A 550 38.48 -14.66 -16.78
CA HIS A 550 38.61 -13.35 -16.17
C HIS A 550 37.26 -12.60 -16.14
N PRO A 551 36.78 -12.14 -14.98
CA PRO A 551 35.79 -11.07 -14.91
C PRO A 551 36.44 -9.77 -15.38
N MET A 552 35.74 -8.99 -16.20
CA MET A 552 36.08 -7.58 -16.39
C MET A 552 36.06 -6.89 -15.02
N VAL A 553 37.20 -6.35 -14.60
CA VAL A 553 37.26 -5.46 -13.45
C VAL A 553 36.56 -4.17 -13.87
N THR A 554 35.35 -3.94 -13.37
CA THR A 554 34.76 -2.61 -13.34
C THR A 554 35.72 -1.73 -12.53
N GLU A 555 36.13 -0.58 -13.08
CA GLU A 555 36.95 0.37 -12.33
C GLU A 555 36.25 0.74 -11.02
N ALA A 556 37.03 0.83 -9.94
CA ALA A 556 36.52 1.35 -8.69
C ALA A 556 35.97 2.78 -8.94
N PRO A 557 34.80 3.13 -8.39
CA PRO A 557 34.24 4.46 -8.57
C PRO A 557 35.23 5.52 -8.09
N ASP A 558 35.40 6.57 -8.90
CA ASP A 558 36.29 7.69 -8.59
C ASP A 558 35.87 8.30 -7.25
N ALA A 559 36.81 8.36 -6.29
CA ALA A 559 36.55 8.94 -4.97
C ALA A 559 36.09 10.41 -5.05
N ASN A 560 36.43 11.13 -6.14
CA ASN A 560 35.94 12.48 -6.39
C ASN A 560 34.45 12.53 -6.80
N LEU A 561 33.88 11.44 -7.33
CA LEU A 561 32.44 11.33 -7.61
C LEU A 561 31.62 11.01 -6.36
N ILE A 562 32.23 10.32 -5.38
CA ILE A 562 31.60 9.96 -4.11
C ILE A 562 31.43 11.20 -3.20
N GLU A 563 32.42 12.11 -3.16
CA GLU A 563 32.31 13.36 -2.39
C GLU A 563 31.27 14.36 -2.94
N LYS A 564 30.98 14.33 -4.25
CA LYS A 564 29.95 15.19 -4.86
C LYS A 564 28.50 14.74 -4.60
N ARG A 565 28.28 13.47 -4.23
CA ARG A 565 26.92 12.91 -4.01
C ARG A 565 26.31 13.22 -2.65
N ALA A 566 27.04 13.88 -1.74
CA ALA A 566 26.60 14.12 -0.35
C ALA A 566 26.48 15.61 0.03
N THR A 567 26.46 16.52 -0.94
CA THR A 567 26.39 17.96 -0.69
C THR A 567 24.94 18.45 -0.64
N THR A 568 24.43 18.64 0.57
CA THR A 568 23.15 19.29 0.84
C THR A 568 23.29 20.81 0.88
N CYS A 569 22.39 21.51 0.20
CA CYS A 569 22.32 22.97 0.15
C CYS A 569 20.92 23.43 0.57
N THR A 570 20.83 24.48 1.38
CA THR A 570 19.55 25.12 1.73
C THR A 570 19.57 26.56 1.28
N PHE A 571 18.54 26.96 0.55
CA PHE A 571 18.34 28.32 0.07
C PHE A 571 17.00 28.85 0.59
N SER A 572 16.99 30.09 1.07
CA SER A 572 15.80 30.68 1.69
C SER A 572 15.69 32.19 1.51
N GLY A 573 14.48 32.71 1.75
CA GLY A 573 14.16 34.13 1.71
C GLY A 573 14.30 34.75 0.31
N SER A 574 14.43 36.08 0.27
CA SER A 574 14.41 36.88 -0.97
C SER A 574 15.62 36.70 -1.89
N GLU A 575 16.72 36.13 -1.39
CA GLU A 575 17.89 35.78 -2.20
C GLU A 575 17.95 34.28 -2.55
N GLY A 576 16.98 33.48 -2.05
CA GLY A 576 16.98 32.02 -2.18
C GLY A 576 17.05 31.58 -3.64
N ALA A 577 16.15 32.09 -4.49
CA ALA A 577 16.09 31.74 -5.91
C ALA A 577 17.41 32.03 -6.66
N SER A 578 18.00 33.23 -6.46
CA SER A 578 19.26 33.59 -7.13
C SER A 578 20.44 32.73 -6.66
N LYS A 579 20.47 32.34 -5.38
CA LYS A 579 21.53 31.49 -4.83
C LYS A 579 21.38 30.04 -5.28
N ALA A 580 20.15 29.53 -5.33
CA ALA A 580 19.83 28.20 -5.85
C ALA A 580 20.28 28.06 -7.29
N SER A 581 19.82 28.94 -8.19
CA SER A 581 20.19 28.92 -9.62
C SER A 581 21.71 28.97 -9.85
N LYS A 582 22.46 29.74 -9.05
CA LYS A 582 23.93 29.82 -9.17
C LYS A 582 24.68 28.59 -8.64
N SER A 583 24.08 27.84 -7.72
CA SER A 583 24.77 26.81 -6.96
C SER A 583 24.21 25.41 -7.20
N LYS A 584 23.11 25.27 -7.95
CA LYS A 584 22.38 24.02 -8.19
C LYS A 584 23.26 22.85 -8.65
N THR A 585 24.23 23.10 -9.54
CA THR A 585 25.17 22.06 -10.02
C THR A 585 26.28 21.69 -9.03
N SER A 586 26.31 22.30 -7.84
CA SER A 586 27.22 21.95 -6.74
C SER A 586 26.51 21.23 -5.60
N CYS A 587 25.21 20.97 -5.73
CA CYS A 587 24.35 20.39 -4.70
C CYS A 587 23.79 19.06 -5.22
N SER A 588 23.79 18.03 -4.37
CA SER A 588 23.09 16.77 -4.65
C SER A 588 21.69 16.76 -4.03
N THR A 589 21.50 17.53 -2.94
CA THR A 589 20.19 17.80 -2.35
C THR A 589 20.01 19.31 -2.19
N ILE A 590 18.88 19.85 -2.63
CA ILE A 590 18.55 21.27 -2.63
C ILE A 590 17.27 21.47 -1.82
N TYR A 591 17.37 22.08 -0.66
CA TYR A 591 16.23 22.57 0.11
C TYR A 591 15.91 24.02 -0.28
N LEU A 592 14.65 24.28 -0.60
CA LEU A 592 14.10 25.60 -0.91
C LEU A 592 13.10 25.97 0.19
N SER A 593 13.57 26.66 1.22
CA SER A 593 12.79 26.98 2.42
C SER A 593 12.33 28.43 2.39
N ASP A 594 11.01 28.67 2.36
CA ASP A 594 10.41 30.01 2.37
C ASP A 594 11.03 30.95 1.32
N VAL A 595 11.19 30.45 0.09
CA VAL A 595 11.83 31.20 -1.00
C VAL A 595 10.86 32.23 -1.57
N ALA A 596 11.28 33.51 -1.55
CA ALA A 596 10.55 34.57 -2.23
C ALA A 596 11.23 34.86 -3.58
N VAL A 597 10.63 34.37 -4.66
CA VAL A 597 11.11 34.53 -6.03
C VAL A 597 10.85 35.97 -6.49
N PRO A 598 11.87 36.71 -6.95
CA PRO A 598 11.70 38.08 -7.42
C PRO A 598 10.71 38.19 -8.60
N SER A 599 10.05 39.34 -8.73
CA SER A 599 9.12 39.61 -9.83
C SER A 599 9.80 39.46 -11.19
N GLY A 600 9.10 38.89 -12.17
CA GLY A 600 9.60 38.73 -13.54
C GLY A 600 10.77 37.75 -13.69
N THR A 601 11.02 36.90 -12.69
CA THR A 601 12.12 35.93 -12.72
C THR A 601 11.64 34.53 -12.43
N THR A 602 12.30 33.56 -13.06
CA THR A 602 12.07 32.13 -12.84
C THR A 602 12.89 31.63 -11.66
N LEU A 603 12.30 30.79 -10.81
CA LEU A 603 13.04 29.88 -9.96
C LEU A 603 13.66 28.79 -10.83
N ASP A 604 14.87 29.08 -11.30
CA ASP A 604 15.55 28.30 -12.32
C ASP A 604 16.35 27.13 -11.71
N LEU A 605 15.76 25.94 -11.83
CA LEU A 605 16.30 24.63 -11.46
C LEU A 605 16.51 23.75 -12.70
N THR A 606 16.79 24.34 -13.85
CA THR A 606 17.18 23.60 -15.06
C THR A 606 18.63 23.12 -14.99
N ASP A 607 19.01 22.17 -15.85
CA ASP A 607 20.37 21.64 -15.98
C ASP A 607 20.92 21.11 -14.64
N LEU A 608 20.08 20.41 -13.86
CA LEU A 608 20.51 19.76 -12.64
C LEU A 608 21.46 18.61 -12.96
N ASN A 609 22.38 18.32 -12.04
CA ASN A 609 23.18 17.11 -12.17
C ASN A 609 22.29 15.87 -11.99
N ASP A 610 22.64 14.77 -12.65
CA ASP A 610 21.91 13.52 -12.50
C ASP A 610 21.79 13.09 -11.02
N GLY A 611 20.61 12.63 -10.62
CA GLY A 611 20.36 12.19 -9.24
C GLY A 611 20.07 13.32 -8.25
N THR A 612 19.89 14.57 -8.70
CA THR A 612 19.65 15.70 -7.78
C THR A 612 18.26 15.63 -7.17
N HIS A 613 18.19 15.84 -5.86
CA HIS A 613 16.95 15.89 -5.10
C HIS A 613 16.61 17.33 -4.69
N VAL A 614 15.46 17.84 -5.11
CA VAL A 614 14.94 19.17 -4.77
C VAL A 614 13.77 19.03 -3.82
N ILE A 615 13.78 19.79 -2.73
CA ILE A 615 12.79 19.72 -1.65
C ILE A 615 12.27 21.14 -1.36
N PHE A 616 10.99 21.39 -1.58
CA PHE A 616 10.31 22.62 -1.19
C PHE A 616 9.87 22.54 0.27
N GLN A 617 10.10 23.60 1.04
CA GLN A 617 9.71 23.72 2.45
C GLN A 617 9.07 25.08 2.72
N GLY A 618 8.05 25.10 3.58
CA GLY A 618 7.33 26.33 3.91
C GLY A 618 6.66 26.95 2.68
N GLU A 619 6.57 28.27 2.63
CA GLU A 619 5.84 28.96 1.56
C GLU A 619 6.78 29.58 0.52
N THR A 620 6.72 29.06 -0.71
CA THR A 620 7.38 29.68 -1.87
C THR A 620 6.44 30.69 -2.50
N THR A 621 6.89 31.94 -2.67
CA THR A 621 6.07 33.04 -3.20
C THR A 621 6.73 33.69 -4.42
N PHE A 622 5.92 34.34 -5.27
CA PHE A 622 6.39 35.00 -6.49
C PHE A 622 6.02 36.49 -6.52
N GLY A 623 6.97 37.33 -6.89
CA GLY A 623 6.73 38.76 -7.09
C GLY A 623 5.83 39.04 -8.31
N TYR A 624 4.97 40.05 -8.21
CA TYR A 624 4.05 40.43 -9.30
C TYR A 624 4.77 41.12 -10.47
N GLU A 625 4.55 40.61 -11.68
CA GLU A 625 4.91 41.22 -12.96
C GLU A 625 3.99 40.67 -14.06
N GLU A 626 3.68 41.47 -15.08
CA GLU A 626 2.94 40.99 -16.25
C GLU A 626 3.92 40.47 -17.30
N TRP A 627 4.15 39.15 -17.31
CA TRP A 627 5.11 38.44 -18.16
C TRP A 627 4.63 37.01 -18.38
N THR A 628 5.25 36.28 -19.31
CA THR A 628 4.78 34.95 -19.75
C THR A 628 5.26 33.79 -18.87
N GLY A 629 6.16 34.02 -17.92
CA GLY A 629 6.75 32.95 -17.10
C GLY A 629 7.82 32.14 -17.85
N PRO A 630 8.20 30.96 -17.33
CA PRO A 630 7.58 30.27 -16.19
C PRO A 630 8.01 30.80 -14.82
N LEU A 631 7.19 30.60 -13.80
CA LEU A 631 7.53 30.89 -12.40
C LEU A 631 8.59 29.91 -11.84
N VAL A 632 8.48 28.62 -12.16
CA VAL A 632 9.41 27.55 -11.77
C VAL A 632 9.79 26.76 -13.03
N SER A 633 11.05 26.37 -13.16
CA SER A 633 11.48 25.49 -14.26
C SER A 633 12.51 24.48 -13.76
N VAL A 634 12.29 23.20 -14.09
CA VAL A 634 13.13 22.06 -13.69
C VAL A 634 13.46 21.22 -14.92
N SER A 635 14.72 20.80 -15.05
CA SER A 635 15.17 19.84 -16.07
C SER A 635 16.36 19.02 -15.58
N GLY A 636 16.55 17.83 -16.16
CA GLY A 636 17.64 16.92 -15.80
C GLY A 636 17.27 15.44 -15.93
N THR A 637 18.19 14.57 -15.54
CA THR A 637 17.99 13.10 -15.52
C THR A 637 18.02 12.59 -14.08
N ASP A 638 17.19 11.59 -13.74
CA ASP A 638 17.16 11.01 -12.40
C ASP A 638 16.91 12.08 -11.31
N ILE A 639 16.04 13.05 -11.62
CA ILE A 639 15.73 14.16 -10.71
C ILE A 639 14.55 13.76 -9.84
N THR A 640 14.66 14.01 -8.54
CA THR A 640 13.51 13.95 -7.62
C THR A 640 13.15 15.36 -7.18
N VAL A 641 11.90 15.75 -7.33
CA VAL A 641 11.35 17.01 -6.78
C VAL A 641 10.24 16.64 -5.81
N GLU A 642 10.29 17.17 -4.59
CA GLU A 642 9.25 16.92 -3.58
C GLU A 642 8.86 18.18 -2.80
N GLY A 643 7.62 18.24 -2.35
CA GLY A 643 7.19 19.15 -1.28
C GLY A 643 7.22 18.44 0.06
N GLU A 644 7.84 19.05 1.07
CA GLU A 644 7.70 18.58 2.46
C GLU A 644 6.27 18.86 2.95
N SER A 645 5.81 18.11 3.95
CA SER A 645 4.49 18.31 4.56
C SER A 645 4.26 19.78 4.95
N GLY A 646 3.18 20.37 4.44
CA GLY A 646 2.83 21.78 4.63
C GLY A 646 3.59 22.78 3.74
N ALA A 647 4.42 22.33 2.80
CA ALA A 647 5.04 23.20 1.81
C ALA A 647 4.01 23.64 0.75
N VAL A 648 4.01 24.93 0.42
CA VAL A 648 3.06 25.54 -0.52
C VAL A 648 3.83 26.37 -1.55
N LEU A 649 3.53 26.15 -2.83
CA LEU A 649 3.95 27.04 -3.92
C LEU A 649 2.79 28.00 -4.20
N ASN A 650 2.82 29.17 -3.57
CA ASN A 650 1.74 30.15 -3.65
C ASN A 650 1.95 31.13 -4.80
N GLY A 651 1.16 30.98 -5.86
CA GLY A 651 1.16 31.86 -7.02
C GLY A 651 0.53 33.22 -6.75
N ASP A 652 -0.38 33.33 -5.77
CA ASP A 652 -1.23 34.49 -5.52
C ASP A 652 -1.79 35.06 -6.85
N GLY A 653 -2.42 34.16 -7.61
CA GLY A 653 -2.90 34.34 -8.98
C GLY A 653 -3.95 35.43 -9.14
N SER A 654 -4.69 35.73 -8.06
CA SER A 654 -5.69 36.81 -7.98
C SER A 654 -5.17 38.17 -8.44
N ARG A 655 -3.85 38.39 -8.35
CA ARG A 655 -3.19 39.61 -8.84
C ARG A 655 -3.26 39.74 -10.37
N TRP A 656 -3.33 38.63 -11.10
CA TRP A 656 -3.40 38.57 -12.56
C TRP A 656 -4.80 38.27 -13.10
N TRP A 657 -5.62 37.51 -12.38
CA TRP A 657 -6.96 37.12 -12.82
C TRP A 657 -7.80 38.33 -13.23
N ASP A 658 -8.42 38.23 -14.41
CA ASP A 658 -9.16 39.30 -15.08
C ASP A 658 -10.27 38.79 -16.01
N GLY A 659 -10.61 37.50 -15.92
CA GLY A 659 -11.62 36.80 -16.72
C GLY A 659 -11.16 36.37 -18.12
N GLU A 660 -9.94 36.76 -18.55
CA GLU A 660 -9.49 36.55 -19.92
C GLU A 660 -8.41 35.46 -20.05
N GLY A 661 -7.88 34.95 -18.93
CA GLY A 661 -6.90 33.86 -18.92
C GLY A 661 -5.71 34.09 -19.85
N GLY A 662 -5.39 33.12 -20.70
CA GLY A 662 -4.38 33.24 -21.76
C GLY A 662 -4.90 33.88 -23.07
N ASN A 663 -6.21 34.12 -23.17
CA ASN A 663 -6.86 34.62 -24.39
C ASN A 663 -6.79 36.15 -24.55
N GLY A 664 -6.55 36.89 -23.47
CA GLY A 664 -6.54 38.34 -23.47
C GLY A 664 -6.15 38.96 -22.12
N GLY A 665 -6.41 40.26 -21.97
CA GLY A 665 -6.19 40.99 -20.71
C GLY A 665 -4.71 41.19 -20.35
N LYS A 666 -4.39 41.03 -19.07
CA LYS A 666 -3.02 41.04 -18.52
C LYS A 666 -2.23 39.85 -19.05
N THR A 667 -0.94 40.04 -19.29
CA THR A 667 -0.02 38.92 -19.54
C THR A 667 0.23 38.17 -18.23
N LYS A 668 -0.03 36.86 -18.21
CA LYS A 668 0.00 36.01 -17.01
C LYS A 668 1.12 34.97 -17.14
N PRO A 669 1.94 34.76 -16.10
CA PRO A 669 3.04 33.82 -16.20
C PRO A 669 2.55 32.38 -16.01
N LYS A 670 2.99 31.47 -16.89
CA LYS A 670 2.85 30.02 -16.65
C LYS A 670 3.56 29.61 -15.36
N PHE A 671 3.08 28.59 -14.69
CA PHE A 671 3.58 28.25 -13.36
C PHE A 671 4.85 27.39 -13.39
N PHE A 672 4.73 26.11 -13.75
CA PHE A 672 5.77 25.11 -13.59
C PHE A 672 6.14 24.46 -14.92
N TYR A 673 7.39 24.59 -15.34
CA TYR A 673 7.93 23.85 -16.48
C TYR A 673 8.66 22.60 -15.98
N ALA A 674 8.08 21.44 -16.28
CA ALA A 674 8.66 20.11 -16.13
C ALA A 674 9.15 19.68 -17.53
N HIS A 675 10.18 20.36 -18.03
CA HIS A 675 10.67 20.19 -19.40
C HIS A 675 11.98 19.42 -19.40
N ASP A 676 12.20 18.60 -20.42
CA ASP A 676 13.43 17.82 -20.59
C ASP A 676 13.82 16.99 -19.33
N LEU A 677 12.81 16.42 -18.65
CA LEU A 677 13.01 15.51 -17.53
C LEU A 677 13.07 14.07 -18.04
N THR A 678 14.11 13.34 -17.67
CA THR A 678 14.31 11.94 -18.03
C THR A 678 14.40 11.07 -16.79
N SER A 679 13.63 9.98 -16.73
CA SER A 679 13.63 9.03 -15.59
C SER A 679 13.56 9.74 -14.24
N SER A 680 12.59 10.64 -14.10
CA SER A 680 12.52 11.59 -12.98
C SER A 680 11.18 11.49 -12.26
N THR A 681 11.11 12.04 -11.05
CA THR A 681 9.91 12.03 -10.22
C THR A 681 9.61 13.41 -9.64
N ILE A 682 8.34 13.82 -9.67
CA ILE A 682 7.83 15.00 -8.97
C ILE A 682 6.71 14.51 -8.04
N LYS A 683 6.79 14.78 -6.73
CA LYS A 683 5.80 14.26 -5.79
C LYS A 683 5.40 15.26 -4.71
N SER A 684 4.18 15.14 -4.19
CA SER A 684 3.72 15.88 -3.02
C SER A 684 3.85 17.41 -3.16
N ILE A 685 3.70 17.93 -4.39
CA ILE A 685 3.72 19.37 -4.65
C ILE A 685 2.32 19.92 -4.49
N TYR A 686 2.17 20.91 -3.63
CA TYR A 686 0.95 21.68 -3.46
C TYR A 686 1.13 23.07 -4.10
N VAL A 687 0.33 23.35 -5.13
CA VAL A 687 0.25 24.65 -5.80
C VAL A 687 -1.03 25.35 -5.37
N GLU A 688 -0.89 26.59 -4.91
CA GLU A 688 -2.02 27.45 -4.56
C GLU A 688 -2.10 28.62 -5.54
N ASN A 689 -3.30 28.86 -6.09
CA ASN A 689 -3.65 30.06 -6.84
C ASN A 689 -2.68 30.42 -7.97
N SER A 690 -2.59 29.57 -8.99
CA SER A 690 -1.79 29.83 -10.20
C SER A 690 -2.35 31.00 -11.03
N PRO A 691 -1.49 31.82 -11.67
CA PRO A 691 -1.97 32.91 -12.53
C PRO A 691 -2.69 32.44 -13.80
N VAL A 692 -2.30 31.28 -14.34
CA VAL A 692 -2.80 30.62 -15.56
C VAL A 692 -2.44 29.12 -15.45
N GLN A 693 -2.06 28.42 -16.52
CA GLN A 693 -1.70 27.00 -16.52
C GLN A 693 -0.60 26.65 -15.50
N VAL A 694 -0.74 25.48 -14.88
CA VAL A 694 0.16 25.01 -13.83
C VAL A 694 1.34 24.23 -14.40
N PHE A 695 1.19 22.92 -14.65
CA PHE A 695 2.29 22.08 -15.11
C PHE A 695 2.31 21.98 -16.62
N SER A 696 3.37 22.51 -17.23
CA SER A 696 3.72 22.22 -18.62
C SER A 696 4.76 21.10 -18.64
N ILE A 697 4.39 19.95 -19.19
CA ILE A 697 5.23 18.76 -19.35
C ILE A 697 5.55 18.63 -20.83
N ASP A 698 6.82 18.82 -21.17
CA ASP A 698 7.27 18.89 -22.57
C ASP A 698 8.65 18.26 -22.72
N GLY A 699 8.89 17.53 -23.82
CA GLY A 699 10.16 16.86 -24.09
C GLY A 699 10.59 15.85 -23.01
N SER A 700 9.68 15.42 -22.14
CA SER A 700 10.01 14.59 -20.98
C SER A 700 9.77 13.12 -21.28
N THR A 701 10.58 12.25 -20.67
CA THR A 701 10.46 10.81 -20.83
C THR A 701 10.62 10.10 -19.50
N ASP A 702 9.77 9.10 -19.24
CA ASP A 702 9.82 8.34 -17.97
C ASP A 702 9.70 9.28 -16.76
N LEU A 703 8.71 10.17 -16.79
CA LEU A 703 8.40 11.11 -15.72
C LEU A 703 7.21 10.60 -14.94
N THR A 704 7.40 10.41 -13.63
CA THR A 704 6.32 10.07 -12.70
C THR A 704 5.97 11.29 -11.85
N MET A 705 4.68 11.63 -11.80
CA MET A 705 4.14 12.68 -10.94
C MET A 705 3.11 12.09 -9.97
N THR A 706 3.32 12.19 -8.67
CA THR A 706 2.42 11.60 -7.66
C THR A 706 1.94 12.60 -6.63
N ASP A 707 0.69 12.47 -6.20
CA ASP A 707 0.12 13.23 -5.06
C ASP A 707 0.29 14.75 -5.24
N ILE A 708 0.01 15.23 -6.44
CA ILE A 708 0.08 16.65 -6.80
C ILE A 708 -1.27 17.29 -6.51
N THR A 709 -1.28 18.38 -5.75
CA THR A 709 -2.47 19.19 -5.52
C THR A 709 -2.35 20.53 -6.22
N VAL A 710 -3.37 20.88 -7.01
CA VAL A 710 -3.55 22.21 -7.57
C VAL A 710 -4.84 22.77 -7.00
N ASP A 711 -4.71 23.76 -6.12
CA ASP A 711 -5.84 24.46 -5.53
C ASP A 711 -5.94 25.87 -6.10
N ASN A 712 -6.80 26.02 -7.09
CA ASN A 712 -7.20 27.31 -7.66
C ASN A 712 -8.66 27.63 -7.32
N THR A 713 -9.23 27.07 -6.23
CA THR A 713 -10.64 27.26 -5.88
C THR A 713 -11.02 28.73 -5.68
N ASP A 714 -10.11 29.57 -5.20
CA ASP A 714 -10.35 31.02 -5.10
C ASP A 714 -10.66 31.66 -6.47
N GLY A 715 -10.19 31.05 -7.56
CA GLY A 715 -10.42 31.46 -8.94
C GLY A 715 -11.89 31.40 -9.38
N ASP A 716 -12.72 30.60 -8.70
CA ASP A 716 -14.16 30.53 -8.92
C ASP A 716 -14.87 31.80 -8.42
N THR A 717 -14.22 32.58 -7.55
CA THR A 717 -14.80 33.82 -7.03
C THR A 717 -14.83 34.89 -8.13
N ASP A 718 -16.02 35.42 -8.41
CA ASP A 718 -16.29 36.44 -9.43
C ASP A 718 -15.92 36.01 -10.88
N ASP A 719 -15.70 34.71 -11.14
CA ASP A 719 -15.36 34.12 -12.44
C ASP A 719 -14.14 34.78 -13.12
N LEU A 720 -13.12 35.17 -12.34
CA LEU A 720 -11.97 35.93 -12.84
C LEU A 720 -10.78 35.06 -13.27
N ALA A 721 -10.65 33.84 -12.76
CA ALA A 721 -9.62 32.91 -13.21
C ALA A 721 -10.08 32.18 -14.48
N ALA A 722 -9.15 31.98 -15.42
CA ALA A 722 -9.40 31.25 -16.66
C ALA A 722 -8.09 30.67 -17.18
N ASN A 723 -8.16 29.54 -17.90
CA ASN A 723 -7.00 28.80 -18.41
C ASN A 723 -6.02 28.40 -17.30
N THR A 724 -6.57 27.91 -16.18
CA THR A 724 -5.82 27.45 -15.00
C THR A 724 -5.59 25.94 -15.04
N ASP A 725 -5.22 25.42 -16.21
CA ASP A 725 -5.02 24.00 -16.52
C ASP A 725 -4.11 23.31 -15.49
N GLY A 726 -4.47 22.09 -15.07
CA GLY A 726 -3.67 21.29 -14.14
C GLY A 726 -2.39 20.77 -14.78
N PHE A 727 -2.55 19.93 -15.81
CA PHE A 727 -1.43 19.35 -16.56
C PHE A 727 -1.60 19.53 -18.08
N ASP A 728 -0.68 20.26 -18.69
CA ASP A 728 -0.52 20.35 -20.14
C ASP A 728 0.62 19.43 -20.59
N ILE A 729 0.31 18.40 -21.38
CA ILE A 729 1.31 17.45 -21.88
C ILE A 729 1.52 17.65 -23.39
N GLY A 730 2.79 17.78 -23.79
CA GLY A 730 3.25 17.81 -25.17
C GLY A 730 4.56 17.05 -25.34
N GLU A 731 4.85 16.56 -26.54
CA GLU A 731 6.14 15.99 -26.98
C GLU A 731 6.80 15.03 -25.96
N SER A 732 6.00 14.25 -25.25
CA SER A 732 6.45 13.47 -24.08
C SER A 732 6.10 12.00 -24.20
N THR A 733 6.89 11.14 -23.53
CA THR A 733 6.66 9.68 -23.54
C THR A 733 6.78 9.05 -22.16
N TYR A 734 5.99 8.01 -21.87
CA TYR A 734 6.04 7.32 -20.57
C TYR A 734 5.81 8.27 -19.39
N ILE A 735 4.72 9.03 -19.47
CA ILE A 735 4.32 9.97 -18.41
C ILE A 735 3.28 9.28 -17.53
N THR A 736 3.55 9.23 -16.23
CA THR A 736 2.61 8.66 -15.25
C THR A 736 2.21 9.73 -14.25
N ILE A 737 0.91 10.00 -14.13
CA ILE A 737 0.35 10.94 -13.15
C ILE A 737 -0.65 10.16 -12.29
N THR A 738 -0.46 10.15 -10.97
CA THR A 738 -1.35 9.42 -10.07
C THR A 738 -1.65 10.18 -8.79
N GLY A 739 -2.87 10.05 -8.25
CA GLY A 739 -3.21 10.69 -6.98
C GLY A 739 -3.35 12.20 -7.07
N ALA A 740 -3.62 12.75 -8.26
CA ALA A 740 -3.71 14.20 -8.43
C ALA A 740 -5.06 14.73 -7.91
N GLU A 741 -5.04 15.87 -7.21
CA GLU A 741 -6.22 16.61 -6.77
C GLU A 741 -6.21 17.99 -7.42
N ILE A 742 -7.06 18.20 -8.42
CA ILE A 742 -7.07 19.41 -9.25
C ILE A 742 -8.40 20.13 -9.08
N TYR A 743 -8.34 21.35 -8.55
CA TYR A 743 -9.46 22.26 -8.41
C TYR A 743 -9.15 23.52 -9.22
N ASN A 744 -9.79 23.69 -10.38
CA ASN A 744 -9.43 24.74 -11.33
C ASN A 744 -10.60 25.16 -12.24
N GLN A 745 -10.30 25.99 -13.24
CA GLN A 745 -11.26 26.61 -14.16
C GLN A 745 -10.98 26.24 -15.64
N ASP A 746 -10.11 25.26 -15.90
CA ASP A 746 -9.86 24.73 -17.24
C ASP A 746 -9.50 23.24 -17.16
N ASP A 747 -8.83 22.67 -18.15
CA ASP A 747 -8.57 21.23 -18.19
C ASP A 747 -7.89 20.72 -16.92
N CYS A 748 -8.40 19.62 -16.37
CA CYS A 748 -7.68 18.91 -15.32
C CYS A 748 -6.36 18.37 -15.90
N VAL A 749 -6.45 17.86 -17.13
CA VAL A 749 -5.33 17.40 -17.94
C VAL A 749 -5.67 17.59 -19.42
N ALA A 750 -4.72 18.12 -20.18
CA ALA A 750 -4.80 18.34 -21.62
C ALA A 750 -3.59 17.68 -22.32
N ILE A 751 -3.83 16.60 -23.06
CA ILE A 751 -2.78 15.88 -23.79
C ILE A 751 -2.76 16.36 -25.24
N ASN A 752 -1.90 17.33 -25.54
CA ASN A 752 -1.78 17.94 -26.87
C ASN A 752 -1.02 17.02 -27.84
N SER A 753 0.02 16.36 -27.35
CA SER A 753 0.79 15.32 -28.04
C SER A 753 1.55 14.44 -27.03
N GLY A 754 1.93 13.23 -27.43
CA GLY A 754 2.73 12.30 -26.64
C GLY A 754 2.27 10.85 -26.71
N GLU A 755 3.10 9.94 -26.19
CA GLU A 755 2.84 8.50 -26.22
C GLU A 755 3.04 7.81 -24.88
N ASN A 756 2.23 6.79 -24.57
CA ASN A 756 2.34 6.02 -23.32
C ASN A 756 2.12 6.91 -22.09
N ILE A 757 0.93 7.52 -22.00
CA ILE A 757 0.56 8.43 -20.91
C ILE A 757 -0.49 7.75 -20.03
N TYR A 758 -0.28 7.76 -18.72
CA TYR A 758 -1.17 7.15 -17.75
C TYR A 758 -1.57 8.17 -16.69
N PHE A 759 -2.88 8.40 -16.52
CA PHE A 759 -3.44 9.32 -15.53
C PHE A 759 -4.46 8.58 -14.67
N SER A 760 -4.26 8.49 -13.34
CA SER A 760 -5.11 7.62 -12.52
C SER A 760 -5.30 8.00 -11.06
N ALA A 761 -6.34 7.44 -10.43
CA ALA A 761 -6.61 7.58 -9.00
C ALA A 761 -6.69 9.06 -8.57
N SER A 762 -7.33 9.89 -9.40
CA SER A 762 -7.29 11.35 -9.30
C SER A 762 -8.69 11.94 -9.12
N VAL A 763 -8.73 13.17 -8.61
CA VAL A 763 -9.94 13.99 -8.49
C VAL A 763 -9.75 15.28 -9.27
N CYS A 764 -10.71 15.58 -10.14
CA CYS A 764 -10.78 16.80 -10.91
C CYS A 764 -12.07 17.53 -10.56
N SER A 765 -12.02 18.83 -10.24
CA SER A 765 -13.23 19.59 -9.94
C SER A 765 -13.18 21.04 -10.43
N GLY A 766 -14.34 21.58 -10.81
CA GLY A 766 -14.51 22.95 -11.28
C GLY A 766 -14.21 23.15 -12.77
N GLY A 767 -13.18 22.47 -13.27
CA GLY A 767 -12.60 22.76 -14.58
C GLY A 767 -13.30 22.15 -15.80
N HIS A 768 -12.51 21.82 -16.82
CA HIS A 768 -12.94 21.38 -18.15
C HIS A 768 -12.71 19.89 -18.43
N GLY A 769 -12.47 19.10 -17.38
CA GLY A 769 -12.44 17.64 -17.44
C GLY A 769 -11.12 17.03 -17.91
N LEU A 770 -11.22 15.80 -18.40
CA LEU A 770 -10.11 14.97 -18.88
C LEU A 770 -10.04 15.06 -20.40
N SER A 771 -9.03 15.76 -20.91
CA SER A 771 -8.95 16.11 -22.33
C SER A 771 -7.79 15.44 -23.05
N ILE A 772 -8.10 14.78 -24.16
CA ILE A 772 -7.16 14.65 -25.27
C ILE A 772 -7.29 15.89 -26.16
N GLY A 773 -6.16 16.56 -26.39
CA GLY A 773 -6.02 17.69 -27.28
C GLY A 773 -5.94 19.06 -26.59
N SER A 774 -5.93 20.15 -27.35
CA SER A 774 -6.22 20.16 -28.80
C SER A 774 -5.12 19.51 -29.63
N VAL A 775 -5.46 18.52 -30.47
CA VAL A 775 -4.50 17.85 -31.35
C VAL A 775 -4.53 18.49 -32.74
N GLY A 776 -3.37 18.89 -33.26
CA GLY A 776 -3.22 19.68 -34.50
C GLY A 776 -2.50 21.00 -34.23
N GLY A 777 -1.97 21.63 -35.29
CA GLY A 777 -1.46 23.00 -35.26
C GLY A 777 -0.10 23.17 -34.57
N ARG A 778 0.56 22.06 -34.22
CA ARG A 778 1.86 22.02 -33.52
C ARG A 778 2.90 21.24 -34.32
N ASP A 779 4.13 21.21 -33.82
CA ASP A 779 5.22 20.44 -34.43
C ASP A 779 4.99 18.92 -34.26
N ASP A 780 4.51 18.50 -33.08
CA ASP A 780 3.96 17.15 -32.84
C ASP A 780 2.44 17.19 -32.67
N ASN A 781 1.74 16.33 -33.43
CA ASN A 781 0.28 16.19 -33.44
C ASN A 781 -0.14 14.72 -33.26
N THR A 782 0.69 13.93 -32.59
CA THR A 782 0.45 12.50 -32.34
C THR A 782 0.09 12.29 -30.88
N VAL A 783 -1.05 11.66 -30.62
CA VAL A 783 -1.42 11.12 -29.31
C VAL A 783 -1.62 9.63 -29.45
N LYS A 784 -0.88 8.85 -28.64
CA LYS A 784 -0.95 7.40 -28.71
C LYS A 784 -0.85 6.72 -27.35
N ASN A 785 -1.61 5.65 -27.14
CA ASN A 785 -1.52 4.81 -25.94
C ASN A 785 -1.68 5.65 -24.67
N VAL A 786 -2.87 6.20 -24.49
CA VAL A 786 -3.22 7.03 -23.33
C VAL A 786 -4.28 6.32 -22.51
N THR A 787 -4.10 6.24 -21.20
CA THR A 787 -5.11 5.67 -20.30
C THR A 787 -5.45 6.63 -19.16
N PHE A 788 -6.75 6.89 -19.00
CA PHE A 788 -7.34 7.46 -17.80
C PHE A 788 -8.01 6.33 -17.00
N TYR A 789 -7.66 6.18 -15.72
CA TYR A 789 -8.14 5.07 -14.88
C TYR A 789 -8.52 5.50 -13.47
N ASP A 790 -9.72 5.17 -12.99
CA ASP A 790 -10.19 5.50 -11.64
C ASP A 790 -10.09 7.00 -11.35
N VAL A 791 -10.89 7.80 -12.07
CA VAL A 791 -10.88 9.26 -11.93
C VAL A 791 -12.28 9.77 -11.61
N ASN A 792 -12.37 10.65 -10.62
CA ASN A 792 -13.60 11.35 -10.28
C ASN A 792 -13.58 12.77 -10.86
N VAL A 793 -14.55 13.11 -11.70
CA VAL A 793 -14.71 14.46 -12.26
C VAL A 793 -15.97 15.12 -11.71
N LEU A 794 -15.83 16.25 -11.01
CA LEU A 794 -16.91 16.84 -10.21
C LEU A 794 -17.15 18.29 -10.62
N LYS A 795 -18.39 18.66 -10.95
CA LYS A 795 -18.77 20.06 -11.21
C LYS A 795 -17.89 20.69 -12.30
N SER A 796 -17.71 19.97 -13.40
CA SER A 796 -16.85 20.39 -14.51
C SER A 796 -17.68 20.68 -15.74
N GLN A 797 -17.19 21.57 -16.61
CA GLN A 797 -17.86 21.91 -17.86
C GLN A 797 -18.14 20.66 -18.71
N GLN A 798 -17.13 19.81 -18.82
CA GLN A 798 -17.28 18.46 -19.32
C GLN A 798 -16.46 17.46 -18.52
N ALA A 799 -16.82 16.18 -18.61
CA ALA A 799 -16.08 15.12 -17.92
C ALA A 799 -15.01 14.49 -18.81
N ILE A 800 -15.39 13.99 -19.99
CA ILE A 800 -14.49 13.33 -20.95
C ILE A 800 -14.48 14.12 -22.25
N ARG A 801 -13.29 14.46 -22.75
CA ARG A 801 -13.14 15.26 -23.97
C ARG A 801 -12.06 14.74 -24.91
N ILE A 802 -12.34 14.72 -26.21
CA ILE A 802 -11.32 14.65 -27.27
C ILE A 802 -11.60 15.79 -28.25
N LYS A 803 -10.63 16.70 -28.41
CA LYS A 803 -10.70 17.89 -29.27
C LYS A 803 -9.58 17.88 -30.30
N THR A 804 -9.93 17.88 -31.59
CA THR A 804 -8.95 17.97 -32.68
C THR A 804 -9.22 19.19 -33.56
N ILE A 805 -8.16 19.91 -33.93
CA ILE A 805 -8.25 21.24 -34.57
C ILE A 805 -8.82 21.11 -35.99
N TYR A 806 -9.79 21.95 -36.31
CA TYR A 806 -10.39 22.02 -37.64
C TYR A 806 -9.36 22.26 -38.74
N GLY A 807 -9.33 21.39 -39.73
CA GLY A 807 -8.50 21.53 -40.94
C GLY A 807 -7.04 21.10 -40.79
N ASP A 808 -6.65 20.61 -39.61
CA ASP A 808 -5.28 20.20 -39.32
C ASP A 808 -5.02 18.70 -39.53
N THR A 809 -3.79 18.26 -39.28
CA THR A 809 -3.33 16.88 -39.46
C THR A 809 -2.61 16.32 -38.24
N GLY A 810 -2.79 15.04 -37.96
CA GLY A 810 -2.23 14.37 -36.77
C GLY A 810 -2.82 12.98 -36.61
N SER A 811 -2.80 12.44 -35.39
CA SER A 811 -3.53 11.21 -35.06
C SER A 811 -3.77 11.06 -33.56
N VAL A 812 -4.93 10.50 -33.20
CA VAL A 812 -5.26 10.04 -31.84
C VAL A 812 -5.57 8.55 -31.94
N SER A 813 -4.82 7.72 -31.21
CA SER A 813 -5.02 6.26 -31.26
C SER A 813 -4.74 5.58 -29.92
N GLU A 814 -5.36 4.42 -29.69
CA GLU A 814 -5.14 3.61 -28.48
C GLU A 814 -5.42 4.42 -27.19
N VAL A 815 -6.58 5.08 -27.14
CA VAL A 815 -6.98 5.91 -25.99
C VAL A 815 -8.03 5.16 -25.18
N THR A 816 -7.83 5.03 -23.87
CA THR A 816 -8.76 4.35 -22.96
C THR A 816 -9.16 5.27 -21.82
N TYR A 817 -10.45 5.36 -21.53
CA TYR A 817 -10.97 5.85 -20.26
C TYR A 817 -11.68 4.68 -19.60
N HIS A 818 -11.28 4.33 -18.39
CA HIS A 818 -11.79 3.17 -17.68
C HIS A 818 -12.08 3.52 -16.22
N GLU A 819 -13.25 3.13 -15.71
CA GLU A 819 -13.68 3.46 -14.33
C GLU A 819 -13.67 4.97 -14.06
N ILE A 820 -14.34 5.74 -14.93
CA ILE A 820 -14.51 7.17 -14.72
C ILE A 820 -15.89 7.42 -14.11
N ALA A 821 -15.89 8.06 -12.94
CA ALA A 821 -17.11 8.56 -12.32
C ALA A 821 -17.16 10.07 -12.47
N PHE A 822 -18.31 10.63 -12.82
CA PHE A 822 -18.48 12.09 -12.81
C PHE A 822 -19.84 12.55 -12.33
N SER A 823 -19.92 13.75 -11.79
CA SER A 823 -21.19 14.31 -11.32
C SER A 823 -21.28 15.80 -11.57
N ASP A 824 -22.50 16.22 -11.88
CA ASP A 824 -22.90 17.61 -12.09
C ASP A 824 -22.07 18.26 -13.22
N ALA A 825 -21.95 17.58 -14.37
CA ALA A 825 -21.35 18.18 -15.58
C ALA A 825 -22.27 19.28 -16.16
N THR A 826 -21.72 20.43 -16.56
CA THR A 826 -22.56 21.60 -16.93
C THR A 826 -22.90 21.67 -18.42
N ASP A 827 -21.97 21.34 -19.31
CA ASP A 827 -22.14 21.48 -20.76
C ASP A 827 -22.23 20.12 -21.45
N TYR A 828 -21.26 19.23 -21.19
CA TYR A 828 -21.20 17.91 -21.81
C TYR A 828 -20.76 16.81 -20.83
N GLY A 829 -21.47 15.68 -20.76
CA GLY A 829 -20.90 14.49 -20.11
C GLY A 829 -19.67 13.99 -20.87
N ILE A 830 -19.88 13.65 -22.14
CA ILE A 830 -18.83 13.19 -23.06
C ILE A 830 -18.88 14.02 -24.33
N ILE A 831 -17.75 14.60 -24.75
CA ILE A 831 -17.64 15.37 -26.00
C ILE A 831 -16.43 14.94 -26.84
N ILE A 832 -16.69 14.51 -28.08
CA ILE A 832 -15.66 14.15 -29.06
C ILE A 832 -15.87 14.97 -30.33
N GLU A 833 -14.93 15.84 -30.69
CA GLU A 833 -15.09 16.75 -31.82
C GLU A 833 -13.84 16.92 -32.70
N GLN A 834 -14.05 16.96 -34.03
CA GLN A 834 -13.01 17.20 -35.04
C GLN A 834 -13.18 18.52 -35.81
N ASN A 835 -13.91 19.45 -35.21
CA ASN A 835 -14.10 20.84 -35.64
C ASN A 835 -13.75 21.85 -34.52
N TYR A 836 -12.85 21.47 -33.60
CA TYR A 836 -12.39 22.37 -32.54
C TYR A 836 -11.78 23.66 -33.15
N ASP A 837 -11.97 24.79 -32.48
CA ASP A 837 -11.72 26.19 -32.91
C ASP A 837 -12.66 26.80 -33.98
N ASP A 838 -13.44 26.00 -34.72
CA ASP A 838 -14.52 26.52 -35.59
C ASP A 838 -15.70 25.53 -35.64
N THR A 839 -16.42 25.44 -34.51
CA THR A 839 -17.57 24.54 -34.33
C THR A 839 -18.74 24.85 -35.27
N SER A 840 -18.70 25.99 -35.99
CA SER A 840 -19.65 26.32 -37.06
C SER A 840 -19.42 25.53 -38.36
N LYS A 841 -18.27 24.86 -38.50
CA LYS A 841 -17.89 24.07 -39.67
C LYS A 841 -18.13 22.59 -39.46
N THR A 842 -18.28 21.89 -40.58
CA THR A 842 -18.31 20.44 -40.61
C THR A 842 -16.95 19.88 -40.15
N PRO A 843 -16.92 18.87 -39.27
CA PRO A 843 -15.70 18.20 -38.85
C PRO A 843 -14.82 17.73 -40.01
N THR A 844 -13.50 17.87 -39.85
CA THR A 844 -12.50 17.46 -40.85
C THR A 844 -11.89 16.10 -40.50
N THR A 845 -11.17 15.51 -41.46
CA THR A 845 -10.69 14.11 -41.36
C THR A 845 -9.17 13.98 -41.16
N GLY A 846 -8.44 15.08 -41.02
CA GLY A 846 -6.98 15.08 -41.00
C GLY A 846 -6.33 14.54 -39.72
N VAL A 847 -7.09 14.45 -38.63
CA VAL A 847 -6.66 13.89 -37.33
C VAL A 847 -7.53 12.68 -36.98
N PRO A 848 -7.30 11.48 -37.56
CA PRO A 848 -8.10 10.29 -37.22
C PRO A 848 -8.08 9.95 -35.72
N ILE A 849 -9.22 9.49 -35.20
CA ILE A 849 -9.42 9.00 -33.83
C ILE A 849 -9.79 7.51 -33.90
N THR A 850 -8.82 6.64 -33.61
CA THR A 850 -9.00 5.18 -33.72
C THR A 850 -8.71 4.46 -32.40
N ASP A 851 -9.21 3.22 -32.26
CA ASP A 851 -8.94 2.38 -31.08
C ASP A 851 -9.24 3.10 -29.76
N PHE A 852 -10.42 3.75 -29.70
CA PHE A 852 -10.87 4.54 -28.56
C PHE A 852 -11.84 3.73 -27.69
N VAL A 853 -11.50 3.56 -26.42
CA VAL A 853 -12.23 2.73 -25.47
C VAL A 853 -12.80 3.58 -24.34
N LEU A 854 -14.10 3.41 -24.09
CA LEU A 854 -14.77 3.85 -22.87
C LEU A 854 -15.29 2.63 -22.12
N GLU A 855 -14.88 2.45 -20.87
CA GLU A 855 -15.29 1.31 -20.06
C GLU A 855 -15.69 1.75 -18.65
N ASN A 856 -16.86 1.32 -18.20
CA ASN A 856 -17.39 1.62 -16.86
C ASN A 856 -17.41 3.14 -16.56
N ILE A 857 -18.04 3.89 -17.46
CA ILE A 857 -18.22 5.35 -17.31
C ILE A 857 -19.59 5.59 -16.69
N ILE A 858 -19.63 6.19 -15.51
CA ILE A 858 -20.89 6.47 -14.80
C ILE A 858 -20.92 7.94 -14.43
N GLY A 859 -21.93 8.68 -14.89
CA GLY A 859 -22.04 10.05 -14.42
C GLY A 859 -23.37 10.75 -14.63
N THR A 860 -23.44 11.97 -14.10
CA THR A 860 -24.62 12.82 -14.18
C THR A 860 -24.29 14.21 -14.72
N CYS A 861 -25.17 14.72 -15.57
CA CYS A 861 -25.27 16.14 -15.86
C CYS A 861 -25.84 16.91 -14.66
N GLU A 862 -25.56 18.21 -14.57
CA GLU A 862 -26.11 19.10 -13.54
C GLU A 862 -27.61 19.33 -13.76
N ASP A 863 -28.02 19.58 -15.01
CA ASP A 863 -29.39 19.82 -15.42
C ASP A 863 -29.68 19.39 -16.87
N ASP A 864 -30.93 19.60 -17.31
CA ASP A 864 -31.41 19.23 -18.64
C ASP A 864 -30.80 20.07 -19.79
N ASP A 865 -30.04 21.14 -19.49
CA ASP A 865 -29.34 21.94 -20.51
C ASP A 865 -27.99 21.32 -20.89
N CYS A 866 -27.35 20.57 -19.99
CA CYS A 866 -26.18 19.73 -20.27
C CYS A 866 -26.50 18.63 -21.29
N THR A 867 -25.56 18.35 -22.19
CA THR A 867 -25.68 17.30 -23.21
C THR A 867 -24.96 16.03 -22.74
N GLU A 868 -25.66 14.89 -22.67
CA GLU A 868 -25.07 13.66 -22.14
C GLU A 868 -23.87 13.19 -22.97
N VAL A 869 -24.05 13.13 -24.29
CA VAL A 869 -23.00 12.76 -25.26
C VAL A 869 -23.12 13.62 -26.52
N TYR A 870 -22.00 14.17 -26.96
CA TYR A 870 -21.86 14.83 -28.26
C TYR A 870 -20.67 14.28 -29.04
N ILE A 871 -20.91 13.82 -30.27
CA ILE A 871 -19.88 13.28 -31.17
C ILE A 871 -19.98 13.99 -32.51
N ALA A 872 -18.92 14.69 -32.92
CA ALA A 872 -18.80 15.38 -34.19
C ALA A 872 -17.53 14.94 -34.92
N CYS A 873 -17.61 13.80 -35.60
CA CYS A 873 -16.52 13.23 -36.37
C CYS A 873 -16.57 13.64 -37.85
N GLY A 874 -15.41 13.72 -38.50
CA GLY A 874 -15.28 13.76 -39.96
C GLY A 874 -15.65 12.41 -40.58
N ASP A 875 -16.02 12.42 -41.86
CA ASP A 875 -16.45 11.21 -42.55
C ASP A 875 -15.30 10.19 -42.65
N GLY A 876 -15.44 9.07 -41.93
CA GLY A 876 -14.47 7.97 -41.89
C GLY A 876 -13.22 8.23 -41.04
N SER A 877 -13.13 9.32 -40.29
CA SER A 877 -11.99 9.63 -39.42
C SER A 877 -12.12 9.17 -37.98
N CYS A 878 -13.27 8.60 -37.59
CA CYS A 878 -13.46 7.92 -36.31
C CYS A 878 -13.82 6.45 -36.57
N SER A 879 -13.05 5.50 -36.03
CA SER A 879 -13.27 4.06 -36.23
C SER A 879 -12.75 3.22 -35.07
N ASP A 880 -13.22 1.99 -34.97
CA ASP A 880 -12.70 0.98 -34.02
C ASP A 880 -12.86 1.40 -32.55
N TRP A 881 -14.01 1.99 -32.22
CA TRP A 881 -14.34 2.38 -30.84
C TRP A 881 -15.04 1.25 -30.10
N THR A 882 -14.81 1.14 -28.80
CA THR A 882 -15.46 0.17 -27.91
C THR A 882 -15.99 0.86 -26.67
N TRP A 883 -17.31 0.91 -26.51
CA TRP A 883 -17.97 1.49 -25.33
C TRP A 883 -18.71 0.40 -24.55
N THR A 884 -18.33 0.18 -23.29
CA THR A 884 -18.93 -0.84 -22.41
C THR A 884 -19.25 -0.23 -21.05
N GLY A 885 -20.47 -0.41 -20.55
CA GLY A 885 -20.85 0.11 -19.23
C GLY A 885 -20.82 1.65 -19.14
N VAL A 886 -21.15 2.34 -20.23
CA VAL A 886 -21.25 3.81 -20.29
C VAL A 886 -22.68 4.22 -19.95
N SER A 887 -22.86 5.03 -18.92
CA SER A 887 -24.14 5.53 -18.43
C SER A 887 -24.00 6.98 -17.99
N VAL A 888 -24.51 7.90 -18.81
CA VAL A 888 -24.60 9.33 -18.49
C VAL A 888 -26.07 9.68 -18.39
N THR A 889 -26.47 10.39 -17.33
CA THR A 889 -27.90 10.68 -17.07
C THR A 889 -28.14 12.11 -16.62
N GLY A 890 -29.38 12.57 -16.77
CA GLY A 890 -29.83 13.84 -16.20
C GLY A 890 -29.62 15.04 -17.11
N GLY A 891 -29.15 14.81 -18.34
CA GLY A 891 -29.02 15.83 -19.37
C GLY A 891 -29.94 15.54 -20.56
N LYS A 892 -29.72 16.26 -21.66
CA LYS A 892 -30.39 16.00 -22.95
C LYS A 892 -29.54 15.13 -23.86
N VAL A 893 -30.22 14.29 -24.63
CA VAL A 893 -29.63 13.52 -25.73
C VAL A 893 -29.41 14.44 -26.94
N SER A 894 -28.23 14.41 -27.53
CA SER A 894 -27.93 15.23 -28.72
C SER A 894 -28.59 14.68 -29.99
N ASP A 895 -29.21 15.55 -30.78
CA ASP A 895 -29.71 15.27 -32.14
C ASP A 895 -28.73 15.71 -33.25
N ASP A 896 -27.59 16.30 -32.86
CA ASP A 896 -26.61 16.91 -33.76
C ASP A 896 -25.32 16.08 -33.91
N CYS A 897 -25.30 14.83 -33.44
CA CYS A 897 -24.13 13.97 -33.62
C CYS A 897 -23.85 13.64 -35.09
N LEU A 898 -22.57 13.71 -35.50
CA LEU A 898 -22.11 13.53 -36.87
C LEU A 898 -21.09 12.39 -36.97
N ASN A 899 -21.32 11.50 -37.96
CA ASN A 899 -20.42 10.40 -38.33
C ASN A 899 -19.99 9.51 -37.14
N VAL A 900 -20.94 9.19 -36.26
CA VAL A 900 -20.72 8.31 -35.10
C VAL A 900 -20.26 6.92 -35.57
N PRO A 901 -19.19 6.34 -34.99
CA PRO A 901 -18.69 5.02 -35.37
C PRO A 901 -19.71 3.89 -35.14
N SER A 902 -19.56 2.80 -35.88
CA SER A 902 -20.47 1.65 -35.77
C SER A 902 -20.42 1.04 -34.36
N GLY A 903 -21.60 0.82 -33.77
CA GLY A 903 -21.72 0.26 -32.42
C GLY A 903 -21.73 1.30 -31.30
N ILE A 904 -21.54 2.58 -31.61
CA ILE A 904 -21.58 3.70 -30.66
C ILE A 904 -22.89 4.49 -30.81
N SER A 905 -23.38 5.06 -29.71
CA SER A 905 -24.60 5.86 -29.66
C SER A 905 -24.37 7.15 -28.86
N CYS A 906 -25.00 8.25 -29.28
CA CYS A 906 -25.14 9.47 -28.47
C CYS A 906 -26.35 9.42 -27.53
N ASP A 907 -27.21 8.41 -27.67
CA ASP A 907 -28.36 8.09 -26.81
C ASP A 907 -27.97 6.85 -26.00
N LEU A 908 -27.66 7.02 -24.71
CA LEU A 908 -27.01 6.01 -23.86
C LEU A 908 -28.01 5.20 -23.00
#